data_AF-C4Z671-F1
#
_entry.id   AF-C4Z671-F1
#
_cell.length_a   1.000
_cell.length_b   1.000
_cell.length_c   1.000
_cell.angle_alpha   90.00
_cell.angle_beta   90.00
_cell.angle_gamma   90.00
#
_symmetry.space_group_name_H-M   'P 1'
#
loop_
_entity.id
_entity.type
_entity.pdbx_description
1 polymer ?
#
loop_
_entity_poly.entity_id
_entity_poly.type
_entity_poly.pdbx_seq_one_letter_code
_entity_poly.pdbx_strand_id
1 'polypeptide(L)'
;MNSSKKTAMYFMYIVDVVTLIISFCMAYLVKFNWIEGENNIHRSDYIILFLLISIMYILINLIFMKNIDFISRNITKEVIETVKTIVYISVLVMVVLFFLKNSANYSRSMMLIFIVVSCPVMLMGRQVLKRILRVAYASDRYQERVVVISDSWYIEETMSGLKNDDNYKIVGIVLTDSNQIGNDYYGVDVIADKDTYIQAIEEREADSVLLSANDIDDQLSSEIISTLQSIGKNVHVRLREYELCDGYKQFKKIGSYATISYMSSKNMMFYQVIIRRTIEVIAGLIGCVLTLILIPFVGIGMLIESPGKIIISSVRIGRNGRKYLQYRFRTMKMNAQDCMNNGKNPYMVTGRILFRLHLDKLPVAYNLLCGDIGIIGPQSPSVVEYMNYIPLQKRKLTIKPGLIGEWSFRPKEYEQIAATSESYDMPYDKSMKGDIKRFVMAMGRCVVYHPKHIMKQLEIDEQIGAISEILENKVPYQYDESVYKVEKTFGRHIYLIIKRTFDIVLSAIGLIILSPVFLIIMICVIAEDGSNPFYGHIRIGKNGKKICVYKFRSMKNIDVDIEKILTPEQLLQYRTEFKIDNDPRITKVGNFIRKSSLDELPQLINILKGDISIVGPRPIVEKEIEIYGKDTAKLLSVQPGLTGYWQAYARNNATYESGERQKMEMYYVEHQSLWLDIKIIFKTFSSVLKGSGAQ
;
A
#
# COMPACT_ATOMS: atom_id res chain seq x y z
N MET A 1 23.92 12.29 11.19
CA MET A 1 24.49 11.52 10.05
C MET A 1 25.65 12.32 9.50
N ASN A 2 26.88 11.83 9.68
CA ASN A 2 28.08 12.67 9.56
C ASN A 2 28.28 13.20 8.12
N SER A 3 28.43 14.51 7.97
CA SER A 3 28.57 15.21 6.67
C SER A 3 29.79 14.70 5.89
N SER A 4 30.87 14.39 6.61
CA SER A 4 32.15 13.88 6.10
C SER A 4 32.04 12.55 5.32
N LYS A 5 31.16 11.64 5.75
CA LYS A 5 30.95 10.35 5.07
C LYS A 5 30.23 10.52 3.74
N LYS A 6 29.31 11.49 3.65
CA LYS A 6 28.63 11.82 2.38
C LYS A 6 29.59 12.51 1.41
N THR A 7 30.40 13.46 1.88
CA THR A 7 31.37 14.15 1.02
C THR A 7 32.39 13.18 0.46
N ALA A 8 32.93 12.26 1.27
CA ALA A 8 33.82 11.20 0.80
C ALA A 8 33.17 10.32 -0.30
N MET A 9 31.88 10.03 -0.18
CA MET A 9 31.12 9.28 -1.20
C MET A 9 31.00 10.07 -2.51
N TYR A 10 30.71 11.37 -2.45
CA TYR A 10 30.64 12.21 -3.65
C TYR A 10 32.00 12.33 -4.35
N PHE A 11 33.08 12.52 -3.60
CA PHE A 11 34.43 12.53 -4.16
C PHE A 11 34.79 11.20 -4.84
N MET A 12 34.40 10.06 -4.24
CA MET A 12 34.58 8.74 -4.85
C MET A 12 33.85 8.64 -6.18
N TYR A 13 32.61 9.12 -6.28
CA TYR A 13 31.86 9.11 -7.55
C TYR A 13 32.48 9.98 -8.63
N ILE A 14 33.01 11.15 -8.26
CA ILE A 14 33.74 12.01 -9.19
C ILE A 14 34.99 11.30 -9.70
N VAL A 15 35.78 10.72 -8.81
CA VAL A 15 37.00 9.97 -9.17
C VAL A 15 36.66 8.79 -10.08
N ASP A 16 35.61 8.04 -9.79
CA ASP A 16 35.18 6.92 -10.63
C ASP A 16 34.82 7.39 -12.05
N VAL A 17 34.05 8.48 -12.21
CA VAL A 17 33.72 9.04 -13.53
C VAL A 17 34.98 9.46 -14.29
N VAL A 18 35.91 10.13 -13.61
CA VAL A 18 37.20 10.51 -14.19
C VAL A 18 38.01 9.28 -14.62
N THR A 19 38.06 8.24 -13.79
CA THR A 19 38.76 6.99 -14.15
C THR A 19 38.10 6.27 -15.31
N LEU A 20 36.77 6.28 -15.42
CA LEU A 20 36.04 5.71 -16.56
C LEU A 20 36.33 6.48 -17.85
N ILE A 21 36.41 7.81 -17.81
CA ILE A 21 36.85 8.63 -18.95
C ILE A 21 38.24 8.22 -19.39
N ILE A 22 39.19 8.17 -18.46
CA ILE A 22 40.58 7.80 -18.74
C ILE A 22 40.65 6.38 -19.34
N SER A 23 39.95 5.42 -18.74
CA SER A 23 39.93 4.04 -19.21
C SER A 23 39.27 3.90 -20.59
N PHE A 24 38.23 4.68 -20.88
CA PHE A 24 37.59 4.68 -22.19
C PHE A 24 38.51 5.25 -23.26
N CYS A 25 39.17 6.38 -22.98
CA CYS A 25 40.17 6.97 -23.87
C CYS A 25 41.35 6.01 -24.11
N MET A 26 41.89 5.40 -23.04
CA MET A 26 42.97 4.42 -23.16
C MET A 26 42.55 3.20 -24.00
N ALA A 27 41.37 2.65 -23.75
CA ALA A 27 40.88 1.52 -24.53
C ALA A 27 40.71 1.89 -26.01
N TYR A 28 40.22 3.11 -26.30
CA TYR A 28 40.02 3.60 -27.66
C TYR A 28 41.37 3.72 -28.39
N LEU A 29 42.37 4.32 -27.73
CA LEU A 29 43.72 4.46 -28.28
C LEU A 29 44.37 3.09 -28.52
N VAL A 30 44.31 2.18 -27.54
CA VAL A 30 44.87 0.83 -27.69
C VAL A 30 44.21 0.11 -28.86
N LYS A 31 42.89 0.17 -28.97
CA LYS A 31 42.18 -0.54 -30.03
C LYS A 31 42.45 0.05 -31.42
N PHE A 32 42.27 1.35 -31.59
CA PHE A 32 42.22 1.97 -32.91
C PHE A 32 43.55 2.55 -33.39
N ASN A 33 44.43 2.95 -32.47
CA ASN A 33 45.76 3.43 -32.88
C ASN A 33 46.78 2.30 -32.89
N TRP A 34 46.71 1.34 -31.96
CA TRP A 34 47.76 0.31 -31.82
C TRP A 34 47.41 -1.03 -32.48
N ILE A 35 46.15 -1.47 -32.40
CA ILE A 35 45.76 -2.81 -32.88
C ILE A 35 45.26 -2.80 -34.33
N GLU A 36 44.37 -1.88 -34.70
CA GLU A 36 43.72 -1.88 -36.03
C GLU A 36 44.35 -0.94 -37.06
N GLY A 37 45.12 0.07 -36.64
CA GLY A 37 45.60 1.14 -37.53
C GLY A 37 44.47 2.07 -38.01
N GLU A 38 44.79 3.31 -38.40
CA GLU A 38 43.80 4.34 -38.77
C GLU A 38 42.92 3.91 -39.94
N ASN A 39 41.73 3.39 -39.64
CA ASN A 39 40.62 3.26 -40.58
C ASN A 39 39.50 4.24 -40.19
N ASN A 40 38.73 4.71 -41.17
CA ASN A 40 37.62 5.66 -41.03
C ASN A 40 36.54 5.13 -40.08
N ILE A 41 36.72 5.39 -38.78
CA ILE A 41 35.76 5.08 -37.73
C ILE A 41 35.01 6.35 -37.36
N HIS A 42 33.69 6.27 -37.29
CA HIS A 42 32.83 7.35 -36.83
C HIS A 42 33.07 7.62 -35.33
N ARG A 43 34.00 8.54 -35.03
CA ARG A 43 34.32 8.99 -33.66
C ARG A 43 33.08 9.40 -32.86
N SER A 44 32.02 9.86 -33.54
CA SER A 44 30.70 10.20 -32.96
C SER A 44 30.03 9.04 -32.22
N ASP A 45 30.12 7.82 -32.74
CA ASP A 45 29.38 6.68 -32.20
C ASP A 45 29.96 6.23 -30.85
N TYR A 46 31.28 6.32 -30.72
CA TYR A 46 31.98 6.00 -29.47
C TYR A 46 31.76 7.06 -28.38
N ILE A 47 31.47 8.31 -28.75
CA ILE A 47 31.03 9.33 -27.79
C ILE A 47 29.67 8.93 -27.21
N ILE A 48 28.73 8.46 -28.04
CA ILE A 48 27.42 7.96 -27.58
C ILE A 48 27.60 6.76 -26.64
N LEU A 49 28.50 5.82 -26.98
CA LEU A 49 28.81 4.68 -26.13
C LEU A 49 29.38 5.10 -24.77
N PHE A 50 30.27 6.09 -24.75
CA PHE A 50 30.83 6.65 -23.51
C PHE A 50 29.76 7.33 -22.65
N LEU A 51 28.88 8.12 -23.27
CA LEU A 51 27.74 8.74 -22.57
C LEU A 51 26.81 7.68 -21.98
N LEU A 52 26.52 6.62 -22.74
CA LEU A 52 25.73 5.49 -22.25
C LEU A 52 26.39 4.82 -21.04
N ILE A 53 27.70 4.52 -21.09
CA ILE A 53 28.47 3.97 -19.97
C ILE A 53 28.38 4.89 -18.73
N SER A 54 28.52 6.20 -18.92
CA SER A 54 28.46 7.19 -17.84
C SER A 54 27.07 7.27 -17.21
N ILE A 55 26.01 7.26 -18.01
CA ILE A 55 24.62 7.23 -17.52
C ILE A 55 24.37 5.92 -16.75
N MET A 56 24.86 4.78 -17.27
CA MET A 56 24.71 3.48 -16.60
C MET A 56 25.45 3.46 -15.25
N TYR A 57 26.64 4.06 -15.15
CA TYR A 57 27.36 4.22 -13.89
C TYR A 57 26.56 5.03 -12.86
N ILE A 58 25.99 6.18 -13.26
CA ILE A 58 25.17 7.01 -12.38
C ILE A 58 23.93 6.24 -11.92
N LEU A 59 23.24 5.57 -12.84
CA LEU A 59 22.05 4.77 -12.54
C LEU A 59 22.35 3.66 -11.52
N ILE A 60 23.44 2.93 -11.70
CA ILE A 60 23.88 1.87 -10.78
C ILE A 60 24.14 2.46 -9.40
N ASN A 61 24.86 3.57 -9.29
CA ASN A 61 25.13 4.19 -7.98
C ASN A 61 23.86 4.76 -7.31
N LEU A 62 22.89 5.25 -8.08
CA LEU A 62 21.59 5.68 -7.55
C LEU A 62 20.77 4.50 -7.01
N ILE A 63 20.77 3.35 -7.68
CA ILE A 63 19.99 2.17 -7.28
C ILE A 63 20.65 1.44 -6.10
N PHE A 64 21.98 1.31 -6.15
CA PHE A 64 22.77 0.50 -5.22
C PHE A 64 23.46 1.34 -4.13
N MET A 65 22.89 2.50 -3.74
CA MET A 65 23.30 3.44 -2.67
C MET A 65 23.67 2.75 -1.34
N LYS A 66 24.78 2.02 -1.30
CA LYS A 66 25.18 1.19 -0.15
C LYS A 66 26.64 1.38 0.24
N ASN A 67 27.31 2.37 -0.35
CA ASN A 67 28.74 2.61 -0.14
C ASN A 67 29.03 3.72 0.86
N ILE A 68 28.35 3.70 2.01
CA ILE A 68 28.47 4.73 3.06
C ILE A 68 29.83 4.65 3.80
N ASP A 69 30.46 3.47 3.78
CA ASP A 69 31.73 3.22 4.46
C ASP A 69 32.87 3.04 3.45
N PHE A 70 33.12 4.03 2.58
CA PHE A 70 34.23 3.95 1.62
C PHE A 70 35.61 3.95 2.32
N ILE A 71 35.77 4.84 3.32
CA ILE A 71 37.04 5.09 4.01
C ILE A 71 37.53 3.85 4.79
N SER A 72 36.63 3.14 5.48
CA SER A 72 36.96 1.99 6.33
C SER A 72 37.06 0.63 5.60
N ARG A 73 36.98 0.61 4.26
CA ARG A 73 37.10 -0.65 3.49
C ARG A 73 38.55 -1.13 3.42
N ASN A 74 38.73 -2.42 3.68
CA ASN A 74 39.97 -3.15 3.37
C ASN A 74 40.14 -3.32 1.86
N ILE A 75 41.40 -3.54 1.42
CA ILE A 75 41.77 -3.66 0.00
C ILE A 75 40.99 -4.77 -0.74
N THR A 76 40.76 -5.91 -0.10
CA THR A 76 40.03 -7.05 -0.67
C THR A 76 38.58 -6.68 -0.99
N LYS A 77 37.92 -5.99 -0.06
CA LYS A 77 36.55 -5.50 -0.24
C LYS A 77 36.49 -4.45 -1.34
N GLU A 78 37.52 -3.63 -1.48
CA GLU A 78 37.60 -2.61 -2.53
C GLU A 78 37.79 -3.19 -3.92
N VAL A 79 38.62 -4.23 -4.07
CA VAL A 79 38.74 -5.01 -5.30
C VAL A 79 37.40 -5.61 -5.70
N ILE A 80 36.72 -6.28 -4.77
CA ILE A 80 35.42 -6.90 -5.01
C ILE A 80 34.37 -5.87 -5.46
N GLU A 81 34.27 -4.73 -4.77
CA GLU A 81 33.29 -3.69 -5.12
C GLU A 81 33.61 -2.99 -6.45
N THR A 82 34.89 -2.84 -6.80
CA THR A 82 35.33 -2.31 -8.09
C THR A 82 34.96 -3.25 -9.23
N VAL A 83 35.30 -4.53 -9.11
CA VAL A 83 34.97 -5.55 -10.12
C VAL A 83 33.46 -5.64 -10.32
N LYS A 84 32.68 -5.70 -9.21
CA LYS A 84 31.21 -5.69 -9.29
C LYS A 84 30.68 -4.49 -10.06
N THR A 85 31.19 -3.30 -9.79
CA THR A 85 30.75 -2.06 -10.44
C THR A 85 30.97 -2.13 -11.96
N ILE A 86 32.17 -2.54 -12.40
CA ILE A 86 32.50 -2.65 -13.83
C ILE A 86 31.66 -3.73 -14.51
N VAL A 87 31.48 -4.89 -13.87
CA VAL A 87 30.65 -5.98 -14.40
C VAL A 87 29.20 -5.53 -14.55
N TYR A 88 28.63 -4.85 -13.54
CA TYR A 88 27.27 -4.34 -13.62
C TYR A 88 27.09 -3.33 -14.75
N ILE A 89 28.03 -2.38 -14.92
CA ILE A 89 27.99 -1.41 -16.02
C ILE A 89 28.06 -2.15 -17.36
N SER A 90 28.98 -3.10 -17.50
CA SER A 90 29.21 -3.82 -18.75
C SER A 90 28.00 -4.66 -19.18
N VAL A 91 27.41 -5.40 -18.24
CA VAL A 91 26.19 -6.18 -18.48
C VAL A 91 25.03 -5.26 -18.85
N LEU A 92 24.84 -4.16 -18.12
CA LEU A 92 23.73 -3.25 -18.36
C LEU A 92 23.85 -2.55 -19.72
N VAL A 93 25.05 -2.09 -20.09
CA VAL A 93 25.33 -1.51 -21.41
C VAL A 93 25.08 -2.54 -22.50
N MET A 94 25.53 -3.80 -22.35
CA MET A 94 25.25 -4.86 -23.32
C MET A 94 23.75 -5.12 -23.50
N VAL A 95 22.98 -5.17 -22.40
CA VAL A 95 21.53 -5.36 -22.44
C VAL A 95 20.85 -4.20 -23.20
N VAL A 96 21.24 -2.95 -22.92
CA VAL A 96 20.68 -1.78 -23.62
C VAL A 96 21.03 -1.80 -25.10
N LEU A 97 22.29 -2.07 -25.46
CA LEU A 97 22.71 -2.17 -26.86
C LEU A 97 22.00 -3.30 -27.62
N PHE A 98 21.68 -4.40 -26.94
CA PHE A 98 20.89 -5.50 -27.50
C PHE A 98 19.45 -5.05 -27.82
N PHE A 99 18.76 -4.40 -26.88
CA PHE A 99 17.40 -3.91 -27.11
C PHE A 99 17.32 -2.82 -28.18
N LEU A 100 18.34 -1.96 -28.26
CA LEU A 100 18.45 -0.93 -29.30
C LEU A 100 18.89 -1.50 -30.66
N LYS A 101 19.26 -2.79 -30.74
CA LYS A 101 19.82 -3.44 -31.94
C LYS A 101 21.07 -2.74 -32.51
N ASN A 102 21.79 -1.98 -31.69
CA ASN A 102 22.98 -1.21 -32.08
C ASN A 102 24.29 -1.92 -31.72
N SER A 103 24.25 -3.13 -31.16
CA SER A 103 25.47 -3.85 -30.75
C SER A 103 26.43 -4.18 -31.89
N ALA A 104 25.96 -4.20 -33.14
CA ALA A 104 26.79 -4.42 -34.33
C ALA A 104 27.68 -3.21 -34.68
N ASN A 105 27.30 -2.00 -34.24
CA ASN A 105 28.02 -0.76 -34.57
C ASN A 105 29.27 -0.55 -33.69
N TYR A 106 29.45 -1.38 -32.66
CA TYR A 106 30.50 -1.24 -31.67
C TYR A 106 31.45 -2.44 -31.68
N SER A 107 32.75 -2.18 -31.60
CA SER A 107 33.76 -3.23 -31.56
C SER A 107 33.71 -4.00 -30.23
N ARG A 108 33.46 -5.31 -30.30
CA ARG A 108 33.45 -6.20 -29.12
C ARG A 108 34.81 -6.23 -28.41
N SER A 109 35.89 -6.17 -29.20
CA SER A 109 37.26 -6.14 -28.66
C SER A 109 37.56 -4.84 -27.90
N MET A 110 37.05 -3.69 -28.36
CA MET A 110 37.13 -2.42 -27.62
C MET A 110 36.43 -2.52 -26.26
N MET A 111 35.23 -3.10 -26.22
CA MET A 111 34.50 -3.28 -24.96
C MET A 111 35.25 -4.18 -23.97
N LEU A 112 35.88 -5.26 -24.46
CA LEU A 112 36.71 -6.13 -23.62
C LEU A 112 37.96 -5.40 -23.09
N ILE A 113 38.66 -4.66 -23.94
CA ILE A 113 39.83 -3.86 -23.53
C ILE A 113 39.41 -2.83 -22.47
N PHE A 114 38.27 -2.17 -22.63
CA PHE A 114 37.74 -1.23 -21.65
C PHE A 114 37.48 -1.89 -20.28
N ILE A 115 36.89 -3.09 -20.25
CA ILE A 115 36.66 -3.84 -18.99
C ILE A 115 37.98 -4.14 -18.29
N VAL A 116 38.99 -4.58 -19.05
CA VAL A 116 40.31 -4.95 -18.51
C VAL A 116 41.07 -3.71 -18.00
N VAL A 117 41.03 -2.60 -18.73
CA VAL A 117 41.73 -1.36 -18.37
C VAL A 117 41.03 -0.61 -17.24
N SER A 118 39.69 -0.63 -17.19
CA SER A 118 38.93 0.10 -16.17
C SER A 118 39.14 -0.42 -14.75
N CYS A 119 39.36 -1.72 -14.58
CA CYS A 119 39.57 -2.32 -13.26
C CYS A 119 40.80 -1.77 -12.52
N PRO A 120 42.03 -1.84 -13.06
CA PRO A 120 43.21 -1.31 -12.39
C PRO A 120 43.18 0.22 -12.27
N VAL A 121 42.71 0.94 -13.29
CA VAL A 121 42.67 2.42 -13.27
C VAL A 121 41.71 2.92 -12.19
N MET A 122 40.51 2.33 -12.09
CA MET A 122 39.54 2.70 -11.05
C MET A 122 40.03 2.32 -9.65
N LEU A 123 40.68 1.16 -9.48
CA LEU A 123 41.29 0.78 -8.21
C LEU A 123 42.37 1.77 -7.77
N MET A 124 43.27 2.13 -8.69
CA MET A 124 44.32 3.10 -8.41
C MET A 124 43.75 4.46 -8.03
N GLY A 125 42.76 4.97 -8.78
CA GLY A 125 42.08 6.23 -8.46
C GLY A 125 41.44 6.23 -7.07
N ARG A 126 40.74 5.14 -6.71
CA ARG A 126 40.13 4.99 -5.39
C ARG A 126 41.16 4.88 -4.26
N GLN A 127 42.29 4.19 -4.46
CA GLN A 127 43.36 4.13 -3.45
C GLN A 127 44.00 5.50 -3.21
N VAL A 128 44.27 6.25 -4.29
CA VAL A 128 44.80 7.61 -4.19
C VAL A 128 43.82 8.49 -3.42
N LEU A 129 42.54 8.48 -3.78
CA LEU A 129 41.51 9.22 -3.07
C LEU A 129 41.44 8.80 -1.60
N LYS A 130 41.45 7.50 -1.30
CA LYS A 130 41.41 6.99 0.07
C LYS A 130 42.63 7.42 0.88
N ARG A 131 43.83 7.49 0.28
CA ARG A 131 45.03 8.00 0.95
C ARG A 131 44.93 9.50 1.22
N ILE A 132 44.46 10.29 0.24
CA ILE A 132 44.22 11.73 0.40
C ILE A 132 43.19 11.97 1.50
N LEU A 133 42.04 11.30 1.43
CA LEU A 133 40.97 11.44 2.42
C LEU A 133 41.41 10.94 3.80
N ARG A 134 42.15 9.83 3.90
CA ARG A 134 42.69 9.40 5.20
C ARG A 134 43.67 10.41 5.77
N VAL A 135 44.58 10.99 4.99
CA VAL A 135 45.48 12.02 5.50
C VAL A 135 44.71 13.30 5.88
N ALA A 136 43.73 13.69 5.08
CA ALA A 136 42.86 14.82 5.38
C ALA A 136 42.07 14.59 6.68
N TYR A 137 41.48 13.41 6.87
CA TYR A 137 40.63 13.08 8.01
C TYR A 137 41.37 12.46 9.22
N ALA A 138 42.65 12.10 9.11
CA ALA A 138 43.44 11.51 10.21
C ALA A 138 44.09 12.56 11.12
N SER A 139 44.04 13.85 10.76
CA SER A 139 44.52 14.89 11.67
C SER A 139 43.47 15.13 12.76
N ASP A 140 43.93 15.29 14.00
CA ASP A 140 43.19 15.72 15.20
C ASP A 140 42.18 16.86 14.94
N ARG A 141 42.41 17.64 13.87
CA ARG A 141 41.60 18.76 13.38
C ARG A 141 40.20 18.40 12.85
N TYR A 142 39.90 17.12 12.60
CA TYR A 142 38.59 16.67 12.08
C TYR A 142 37.80 15.78 13.05
N GLN A 143 38.38 15.43 14.19
CA GLN A 143 37.63 14.82 15.28
C GLN A 143 36.90 15.94 16.02
N GLU A 144 35.60 15.75 16.24
CA GLU A 144 34.83 16.70 17.03
C GLU A 144 35.29 16.56 18.49
N ARG A 145 35.81 17.65 19.06
CA ARG A 145 36.27 17.67 20.45
C ARG A 145 35.08 17.80 21.38
N VAL A 146 34.80 16.76 22.14
CA VAL A 146 33.61 16.67 22.98
C VAL A 146 33.99 16.76 24.45
N VAL A 147 33.25 17.56 25.21
CA VAL A 147 33.23 17.50 26.68
C VAL A 147 32.00 16.72 27.11
N VAL A 148 32.16 15.78 28.04
CA VAL A 148 31.04 14.97 28.53
C VAL A 148 30.58 15.52 29.88
N ILE A 149 29.32 15.93 29.98
CA ILE A 149 28.67 16.29 31.24
C ILE A 149 27.82 15.10 31.67
N SER A 150 28.14 14.48 32.81
CA SER A 150 27.45 13.29 33.31
C SER A 150 27.44 13.24 34.83
N ASP A 151 26.70 12.28 35.39
CA ASP A 151 26.75 11.94 36.81
C ASP A 151 27.85 10.90 37.05
N SER A 152 28.44 10.90 38.25
CA SER A 152 29.54 10.01 38.61
C SER A 152 29.22 8.52 38.41
N TRP A 153 27.95 8.13 38.55
CA TRP A 153 27.50 6.75 38.37
C TRP A 153 27.25 6.36 36.90
N TYR A 154 27.11 7.32 35.96
CA TYR A 154 26.87 7.07 34.52
C TYR A 154 28.08 7.32 33.63
N ILE A 155 29.13 7.96 34.15
CA ILE A 155 30.27 8.34 33.35
C ILE A 155 30.96 7.13 32.73
N GLU A 156 31.11 6.01 33.46
CA GLU A 156 31.73 4.79 32.93
C GLU A 156 30.95 4.21 31.74
N GLU A 157 29.62 4.12 31.86
CA GLU A 157 28.76 3.64 30.78
C GLU A 157 28.85 4.55 29.55
N THR A 158 28.79 5.87 29.77
CA THR A 158 28.87 6.89 28.71
C THR A 158 30.22 6.83 27.98
N MET A 159 31.33 6.72 28.73
CA MET A 159 32.67 6.61 28.17
C MET A 159 32.88 5.29 27.42
N SER A 160 32.33 4.18 27.93
CA SER A 160 32.39 2.88 27.25
C SER A 160 31.69 2.90 25.89
N GLY A 161 30.57 3.64 25.78
CA GLY A 161 29.83 3.81 24.53
C GLY A 161 30.57 4.65 23.48
N LEU A 162 31.38 5.62 23.92
CA LEU A 162 32.15 6.52 23.04
C LEU A 162 33.51 5.96 22.63
N LYS A 163 34.08 5.01 23.38
CA LYS A 163 35.44 4.47 23.19
C LYS A 163 35.73 3.91 21.78
N ASN A 164 34.70 3.48 21.05
CA ASN A 164 34.83 2.88 19.72
C ASN A 164 34.46 3.82 18.57
N ASP A 165 34.19 5.11 18.82
CA ASP A 165 33.82 6.06 17.77
C ASP A 165 34.97 7.01 17.41
N ASP A 166 35.68 6.71 16.31
CA ASP A 166 36.80 7.50 15.80
C ASP A 166 36.45 8.95 15.43
N ASN A 167 35.16 9.33 15.42
CA ASN A 167 34.72 10.68 15.07
C ASN A 167 34.82 11.69 16.22
N TYR A 168 34.88 11.23 17.48
CA TYR A 168 34.86 12.09 18.65
C TYR A 168 36.15 11.95 19.45
N LYS A 169 36.71 13.08 19.89
CA LYS A 169 37.81 13.12 20.84
C LYS A 169 37.30 13.69 22.14
N ILE A 170 37.32 12.90 23.21
CA ILE A 170 36.87 13.37 24.52
C ILE A 170 38.00 14.18 25.14
N VAL A 171 37.76 15.47 25.38
CA VAL A 171 38.79 16.43 25.83
C VAL A 171 38.69 16.74 27.34
N GLY A 172 37.57 16.38 27.96
CA GLY A 172 37.38 16.47 29.40
C GLY A 172 36.00 16.01 29.86
N ILE A 173 35.90 15.74 31.15
CA ILE A 173 34.67 15.28 31.82
C ILE A 173 34.22 16.33 32.84
N VAL A 174 32.92 16.56 32.93
CA VAL A 174 32.29 17.40 33.94
C VAL A 174 31.31 16.54 34.72
N LEU A 175 31.45 16.53 36.05
CA LEU A 175 30.57 15.80 36.95
C LEU A 175 29.59 16.76 37.61
N THR A 176 28.28 16.48 37.54
CA THR A 176 27.25 17.38 38.08
C THR A 176 26.88 17.12 39.53
N ASP A 177 27.20 15.92 40.02
CA ASP A 177 26.80 15.37 41.32
C ASP A 177 27.95 15.29 42.34
N SER A 178 29.19 15.38 41.88
CA SER A 178 30.38 15.24 42.73
C SER A 178 31.53 16.12 42.24
N ASN A 179 32.28 16.70 43.19
CA ASN A 179 33.50 17.43 42.88
C ASN A 179 34.70 16.49 42.97
N GLN A 180 35.10 15.96 41.81
CA GLN A 180 36.23 15.04 41.66
C GLN A 180 37.22 15.54 40.59
N ILE A 181 37.44 16.86 40.55
CA ILE A 181 38.37 17.48 39.59
C ILE A 181 39.77 16.85 39.73
N GLY A 182 40.33 16.42 38.60
CA GLY A 182 41.63 15.75 38.53
C GLY A 182 41.60 14.22 38.60
N ASN A 183 40.43 13.59 38.85
CA ASN A 183 40.29 12.15 38.66
C ASN A 183 40.31 11.79 37.16
N ASP A 184 40.83 10.61 36.85
CA ASP A 184 40.90 10.08 35.49
C ASP A 184 39.83 9.01 35.26
N TYR A 185 39.11 9.11 34.14
CA TYR A 185 38.23 8.06 33.64
C TYR A 185 38.64 7.69 32.21
N TYR A 186 39.18 6.48 32.04
CA TYR A 186 39.64 5.96 30.74
C TYR A 186 40.69 6.86 30.05
N GLY A 187 41.58 7.53 30.79
CA GLY A 187 42.60 8.42 30.23
C GLY A 187 42.10 9.84 29.90
N VAL A 188 40.95 10.24 30.46
CA VAL A 188 40.38 11.59 30.35
C VAL A 188 40.11 12.14 31.74
N ASP A 189 40.66 13.32 32.01
CA ASP A 189 40.51 14.00 33.30
C ASP A 189 39.11 14.62 33.49
N VAL A 190 38.64 14.60 34.75
CA VAL A 190 37.55 15.45 35.22
C VAL A 190 38.07 16.89 35.32
N ILE A 191 37.53 17.77 34.48
CA ILE A 191 38.00 19.15 34.29
C ILE A 191 37.21 20.17 35.11
N ALA A 192 35.96 19.87 35.48
CA ALA A 192 35.09 20.80 36.20
C ALA A 192 33.93 20.09 36.91
N ASP A 193 33.29 20.84 37.80
CA ASP A 193 32.02 20.51 38.45
C ASP A 193 30.86 21.33 37.85
N LYS A 194 29.66 21.20 38.44
CA LYS A 194 28.44 21.89 38.01
C LYS A 194 28.56 23.42 37.95
N ASP A 195 29.38 24.04 38.79
CA ASP A 195 29.47 25.50 38.89
C ASP A 195 30.57 26.07 37.98
N THR A 196 31.60 25.28 37.68
CA THR A 196 32.80 25.71 36.95
C THR A 196 32.87 25.24 35.49
N TYR A 197 31.88 24.48 35.03
CA TYR A 197 31.90 23.86 33.69
C TYR A 197 32.03 24.84 32.52
N ILE A 198 31.45 26.04 32.60
CA ILE A 198 31.50 27.04 31.51
C ILE A 198 32.93 27.46 31.25
N GLN A 199 33.62 27.90 32.30
CA GLN A 199 35.01 28.36 32.21
C GLN A 199 35.91 27.24 31.69
N ALA A 200 35.71 26.01 32.18
CA ALA A 200 36.50 24.86 31.71
C ALA A 200 36.23 24.50 30.23
N ILE A 201 35.00 24.68 29.73
CA ILE A 201 34.64 24.45 28.32
C ILE A 201 35.12 25.58 27.41
N GLU A 202 35.32 26.80 27.94
CA GLU A 202 35.92 27.92 27.19
C GLU A 202 37.44 27.81 27.13
N GLU A 203 38.08 27.41 28.23
CA GLU A 203 39.53 27.19 28.30
C GLU A 203 39.97 25.96 27.50
N ARG A 204 39.13 24.93 27.43
CA ARG A 204 39.34 23.76 26.57
C ARG A 204 38.78 24.07 25.18
N GLU A 205 39.55 23.79 24.13
CA GLU A 205 39.12 23.96 22.74
C GLU A 205 38.03 22.93 22.31
N ALA A 206 36.92 22.83 23.04
CA ALA A 206 35.83 21.89 22.79
C ALA A 206 34.90 22.42 21.69
N ASP A 207 34.53 21.56 20.74
CA ASP A 207 33.58 21.88 19.66
C ASP A 207 32.14 21.63 20.08
N SER A 208 31.92 20.64 20.94
CA SER A 208 30.60 20.25 21.42
C SER A 208 30.59 19.63 22.80
N VAL A 209 29.40 19.46 23.34
CA VAL A 209 29.15 18.94 24.69
C VAL A 209 28.14 17.81 24.61
N LEU A 210 28.43 16.67 25.21
CA LEU A 210 27.48 15.56 25.40
C LEU A 210 26.90 15.64 26.82
N LEU A 211 25.60 15.89 26.91
CA LEU A 211 24.84 15.86 28.16
C LEU A 211 24.24 14.46 28.37
N SER A 212 24.74 13.75 29.38
CA SER A 212 24.40 12.37 29.73
C SER A 212 24.20 12.25 31.25
N ALA A 213 23.15 12.89 31.78
CA ALA A 213 22.84 12.89 33.21
C ALA A 213 21.40 12.42 33.44
N ASN A 214 21.16 11.78 34.58
CA ASN A 214 19.98 10.97 34.86
C ASN A 214 18.83 11.75 35.53
N ASP A 215 19.18 12.75 36.34
CA ASP A 215 18.29 13.48 37.24
C ASP A 215 18.42 15.00 37.12
N ILE A 216 18.68 15.48 35.90
CA ILE A 216 18.58 16.92 35.66
C ILE A 216 17.10 17.26 35.51
N ASP A 217 16.54 17.95 36.52
CA ASP A 217 15.27 18.66 36.43
C ASP A 217 15.17 19.34 35.05
N ASP A 218 14.05 19.22 34.33
CA ASP A 218 13.90 19.73 32.95
C ASP A 218 14.37 21.19 32.82
N GLN A 219 14.25 21.95 33.92
CA GLN A 219 14.77 23.30 34.08
C GLN A 219 16.30 23.39 34.00
N LEU A 220 17.04 22.57 34.77
CA LEU A 220 18.51 22.61 34.80
C LEU A 220 19.12 22.12 33.47
N SER A 221 18.47 21.18 32.77
CA SER A 221 18.92 20.71 31.46
C SER A 221 18.75 21.83 30.43
N SER A 222 17.60 22.49 30.47
CA SER A 222 17.29 23.63 29.60
C SER A 222 18.24 24.80 29.85
N GLU A 223 18.57 25.07 31.12
CA GLU A 223 19.55 26.09 31.51
C GLU A 223 20.93 25.77 30.92
N ILE A 224 21.48 24.58 31.18
CA ILE A 224 22.78 24.15 30.65
C ILE A 224 22.80 24.20 29.11
N ILE A 225 21.75 23.70 28.44
CA ILE A 225 21.64 23.73 26.98
C ILE A 225 21.62 25.17 26.47
N SER A 226 20.81 26.05 27.08
CA SER A 226 20.69 27.45 26.65
C SER A 226 22.00 28.22 26.84
N THR A 227 22.69 27.99 27.96
CA THR A 227 23.97 28.60 28.28
C THR A 227 25.04 28.15 27.31
N LEU A 228 25.17 26.84 27.06
CA LEU A 228 26.13 26.29 26.10
C LEU A 228 25.83 26.74 24.65
N GLN A 229 24.55 26.88 24.28
CA GLN A 229 24.17 27.45 22.98
C GLN A 229 24.53 28.93 22.87
N SER A 230 24.40 29.71 23.96
CA SER A 230 24.74 31.13 23.97
C SER A 230 26.24 31.38 23.75
N ILE A 231 27.11 30.48 24.20
CA ILE A 231 28.56 30.48 23.91
C ILE A 231 28.91 29.77 22.58
N GLY A 232 27.90 29.39 21.78
CA GLY A 232 28.07 28.84 20.44
C GLY A 232 28.52 27.37 20.36
N LYS A 233 28.41 26.61 21.46
CA LYS A 233 28.76 25.18 21.47
C LYS A 233 27.58 24.32 21.00
N ASN A 234 27.87 23.25 20.27
CA ASN A 234 26.86 22.25 19.93
C ASN A 234 26.58 21.36 21.15
N VAL A 235 25.31 21.15 21.50
CA VAL A 235 24.93 20.30 22.64
C VAL A 235 24.21 19.05 22.14
N HIS A 236 24.76 17.89 22.45
CA HIS A 236 24.18 16.58 22.18
C HIS A 236 23.54 16.07 23.47
N VAL A 237 22.25 15.74 23.44
CA VAL A 237 21.52 15.24 24.63
C VAL A 237 21.27 13.75 24.49
N ARG A 238 21.69 12.96 25.46
CA ARG A 238 21.38 11.52 25.53
C ARG A 238 19.93 11.34 25.96
N LEU A 239 19.15 10.57 25.21
CA LEU A 239 17.73 10.34 25.48
C LEU A 239 17.49 8.91 25.95
N ARG A 240 17.18 8.75 27.23
CA ARG A 240 17.05 7.45 27.90
C ARG A 240 15.90 6.61 27.33
N GLU A 241 14.79 7.23 26.99
CA GLU A 241 13.63 6.56 26.37
C GLU A 241 13.99 5.94 25.03
N TYR A 242 15.00 6.49 24.34
CA TYR A 242 15.52 5.94 23.10
C TYR A 242 16.32 4.64 23.30
N GLU A 243 16.63 4.23 24.53
CA GLU A 243 17.42 3.02 24.84
C GLU A 243 16.55 1.88 25.41
N LEU A 244 15.44 2.20 26.09
CA LEU A 244 14.62 1.26 26.88
C LEU A 244 13.95 0.07 26.14
N CYS A 245 13.68 0.16 24.83
CA CYS A 245 12.95 -0.90 24.10
C CYS A 245 13.68 -1.45 22.87
N ASP A 246 13.58 -2.75 22.62
CA ASP A 246 14.09 -3.34 21.38
C ASP A 246 13.14 -3.08 20.20
N GLY A 247 13.61 -2.32 19.20
CA GLY A 247 12.80 -1.96 18.02
C GLY A 247 13.40 -0.85 17.17
N TYR A 248 12.81 -0.58 16.00
CA TYR A 248 13.24 0.53 15.16
C TYR A 248 12.73 1.83 15.76
N LYS A 249 13.64 2.70 16.17
CA LYS A 249 13.30 4.01 16.73
C LYS A 249 13.66 5.09 15.72
N GLN A 250 12.86 6.15 15.68
CA GLN A 250 13.13 7.29 14.82
C GLN A 250 12.71 8.57 15.53
N PHE A 251 13.60 9.56 15.50
CA PHE A 251 13.26 10.92 15.86
C PHE A 251 12.35 11.54 14.79
N LYS A 252 11.19 12.02 15.22
CA LYS A 252 10.23 12.66 14.34
C LYS A 252 9.64 13.87 15.03
N LYS A 253 9.49 14.97 14.28
CA LYS A 253 8.69 16.11 14.70
C LYS A 253 7.21 15.82 14.37
N ILE A 254 6.34 15.82 15.37
CA ILE A 254 4.89 15.70 15.20
C ILE A 254 4.28 17.02 15.69
N GLY A 255 3.83 17.84 14.73
CA GLY A 255 3.42 19.21 15.02
C GLY A 255 4.60 20.06 15.51
N SER A 256 4.49 20.65 16.70
CA SER A 256 5.55 21.39 17.37
C SER A 256 6.47 20.50 18.22
N TYR A 257 6.07 19.27 18.51
CA TYR A 257 6.74 18.40 19.47
C TYR A 257 7.81 17.52 18.82
N ALA A 258 8.98 17.44 19.44
CA ALA A 258 9.97 16.42 19.13
C ALA A 258 9.54 15.11 19.80
N THR A 259 9.47 14.03 19.02
CA THR A 259 8.98 12.73 19.51
C THR A 259 9.93 11.61 19.12
N ILE A 260 10.03 10.60 19.99
CA ILE A 260 10.64 9.31 19.68
C ILE A 260 9.52 8.39 19.21
N SER A 261 9.54 8.05 17.93
CA SER A 261 8.58 7.11 17.36
C SER A 261 9.12 5.69 17.46
N TYR A 262 8.42 4.82 18.20
CA TYR A 262 8.70 3.39 18.25
C TYR A 262 7.99 2.69 17.09
N MET A 263 8.78 2.13 16.18
CA MET A 263 8.30 1.51 14.96
C MET A 263 8.45 -0.01 15.00
N SER A 264 7.37 -0.70 14.69
CA SER A 264 7.33 -2.16 14.59
C SER A 264 8.20 -2.72 13.46
N SER A 265 8.46 -1.94 12.40
CA SER A 265 9.28 -2.36 11.24
C SER A 265 10.07 -1.19 10.64
N LYS A 266 11.21 -1.51 10.02
CA LYS A 266 12.04 -0.52 9.31
C LYS A 266 11.28 0.06 8.12
N ASN A 267 11.32 1.38 7.98
CA ASN A 267 10.82 2.03 6.77
C ASN A 267 11.68 1.61 5.57
N MET A 268 11.02 1.13 4.52
CA MET A 268 11.67 0.98 3.22
C MET A 268 12.03 2.36 2.68
N MET A 269 13.16 2.42 1.97
CA MET A 269 13.49 3.61 1.20
C MET A 269 12.42 3.85 0.13
N PHE A 270 12.15 5.11 -0.18
CA PHE A 270 11.07 5.51 -1.10
C PHE A 270 11.14 4.78 -2.46
N TYR A 271 12.33 4.68 -3.06
CA TYR A 271 12.52 4.00 -4.33
C TYR A 271 12.18 2.49 -4.27
N GLN A 272 12.45 1.83 -3.14
CA GLN A 272 12.14 0.40 -2.97
C GLN A 272 10.63 0.17 -2.92
N VAL A 273 9.89 1.11 -2.33
CA VAL A 273 8.42 1.09 -2.31
C VAL A 273 7.87 1.23 -3.73
N ILE A 274 8.41 2.17 -4.52
CA ILE A 274 8.02 2.37 -5.92
C ILE A 274 8.30 1.11 -6.74
N ILE A 275 9.55 0.62 -6.75
CA ILE A 275 9.94 -0.56 -7.53
C ILE A 275 9.05 -1.76 -7.19
N ARG A 276 8.86 -2.01 -5.90
CA ARG A 276 7.99 -3.09 -5.43
C ARG A 276 6.56 -2.92 -5.96
N ARG A 277 5.99 -1.71 -5.88
CA ARG A 277 4.63 -1.45 -6.37
C ARG A 277 4.53 -1.63 -7.88
N THR A 278 5.53 -1.19 -8.65
CA THR A 278 5.56 -1.37 -10.10
C THR A 278 5.54 -2.85 -10.48
N ILE A 279 6.36 -3.68 -9.81
CA ILE A 279 6.37 -5.14 -10.03
C ILE A 279 5.02 -5.76 -9.68
N GLU A 280 4.41 -5.36 -8.55
CA GLU A 280 3.09 -5.83 -8.12
C GLU A 280 1.99 -5.47 -9.14
N VAL A 281 2.01 -4.26 -9.69
CA VAL A 281 1.04 -3.81 -10.72
C VAL A 281 1.21 -4.61 -12.01
N ILE A 282 2.44 -4.79 -12.48
CA ILE A 282 2.73 -5.59 -13.71
C ILE A 282 2.27 -7.04 -13.52
N ALA A 283 2.62 -7.67 -12.40
CA ALA A 283 2.20 -9.04 -12.10
C ALA A 283 0.68 -9.15 -11.95
N GLY A 284 0.03 -8.16 -11.32
CA GLY A 284 -1.43 -8.09 -11.20
C GLY A 284 -2.12 -7.98 -12.56
N LEU A 285 -1.61 -7.15 -13.47
CA LEU A 285 -2.13 -7.03 -14.84
C LEU A 285 -2.02 -8.35 -15.61
N ILE A 286 -0.84 -8.99 -15.57
CA ILE A 286 -0.62 -10.30 -16.22
C ILE A 286 -1.60 -11.34 -15.67
N GLY A 287 -1.74 -11.42 -14.34
CA GLY A 287 -2.67 -12.35 -13.71
C GLY A 287 -4.14 -12.07 -14.02
N CYS A 288 -4.54 -10.81 -14.16
CA CYS A 288 -5.90 -10.44 -14.58
C CYS A 288 -6.18 -10.87 -16.03
N VAL A 289 -5.23 -10.67 -16.95
CA VAL A 289 -5.35 -11.12 -18.35
C VAL A 289 -5.45 -12.65 -18.42
N LEU A 290 -4.61 -13.37 -17.69
CA LEU A 290 -4.68 -14.83 -17.61
C LEU A 290 -6.01 -15.31 -17.02
N THR A 291 -6.54 -14.61 -16.02
CA THR A 291 -7.87 -14.91 -15.45
C THR A 291 -8.96 -14.73 -16.49
N LEU A 292 -8.93 -13.64 -17.27
CA LEU A 292 -9.90 -13.37 -18.34
C LEU A 292 -9.88 -14.46 -19.42
N ILE A 293 -8.69 -14.92 -19.80
CA ILE A 293 -8.52 -16.02 -20.77
C ILE A 293 -9.07 -17.33 -20.23
N LEU A 294 -8.90 -17.64 -18.94
CA LEU A 294 -9.38 -18.89 -18.34
C LEU A 294 -10.88 -18.93 -18.08
N ILE A 295 -11.52 -17.78 -17.84
CA ILE A 295 -12.97 -17.70 -17.54
C ILE A 295 -13.85 -18.47 -18.54
N PRO A 296 -13.71 -18.36 -19.88
CA PRO A 296 -14.56 -19.12 -20.80
C PRO A 296 -14.36 -20.64 -20.67
N PHE A 297 -13.12 -21.12 -20.59
CA PHE A 297 -12.83 -22.56 -20.52
C PHE A 297 -13.31 -23.18 -19.20
N VAL A 298 -12.98 -22.51 -18.09
CA VAL A 298 -13.34 -22.95 -16.74
C VAL A 298 -14.84 -22.75 -16.50
N GLY A 299 -15.39 -21.65 -16.98
CA GLY A 299 -16.78 -21.26 -16.81
C GLY A 299 -17.76 -22.23 -17.45
N ILE A 300 -17.47 -22.74 -18.65
CA ILE A 300 -18.32 -23.75 -19.32
C ILE A 300 -18.40 -25.02 -18.46
N GLY A 301 -17.26 -25.60 -18.07
CA GLY A 301 -17.24 -26.80 -17.23
C GLY A 301 -17.96 -26.57 -15.90
N MET A 302 -17.78 -25.40 -15.31
CA MET A 302 -18.43 -25.06 -14.05
C MET A 302 -19.95 -24.87 -14.16
N LEU A 303 -20.44 -24.24 -15.23
CA LEU A 303 -21.85 -24.00 -15.44
C LEU A 303 -22.62 -25.30 -15.75
N ILE A 304 -21.98 -26.26 -16.42
CA ILE A 304 -22.53 -27.60 -16.67
C ILE A 304 -22.65 -28.39 -15.36
N GLU A 305 -21.59 -28.39 -14.54
CA GLU A 305 -21.58 -29.18 -13.30
C GLU A 305 -22.44 -28.59 -12.18
N SER A 306 -22.46 -27.27 -12.03
CA SER A 306 -23.24 -26.57 -11.00
C SER A 306 -23.51 -25.12 -11.43
N PRO A 307 -24.68 -24.81 -12.02
CA PRO A 307 -24.95 -23.47 -12.53
C PRO A 307 -24.92 -22.43 -11.40
N GLY A 308 -24.16 -21.36 -11.60
CA GLY A 308 -23.99 -20.31 -10.59
C GLY A 308 -22.81 -19.40 -10.87
N LYS A 309 -22.42 -18.59 -9.87
CA LYS A 309 -21.28 -17.68 -9.99
C LYS A 309 -19.98 -18.49 -10.11
N ILE A 310 -19.16 -18.14 -11.10
CA ILE A 310 -17.85 -18.76 -11.38
C ILE A 310 -16.79 -18.28 -10.38
N ILE A 311 -16.78 -16.98 -10.08
CA ILE A 311 -15.88 -16.35 -9.10
C ILE A 311 -16.68 -16.05 -7.84
N ILE A 312 -16.10 -16.42 -6.70
CA ILE A 312 -16.60 -16.09 -5.36
C ILE A 312 -15.62 -15.14 -4.67
N SER A 313 -16.15 -14.35 -3.74
CA SER A 313 -15.37 -13.43 -2.91
C SER A 313 -15.57 -13.78 -1.45
N SER A 314 -14.50 -13.73 -0.66
CA SER A 314 -14.56 -13.86 0.79
C SER A 314 -13.88 -12.68 1.48
N VAL A 315 -14.35 -12.31 2.68
CA VAL A 315 -13.74 -11.22 3.46
C VAL A 315 -12.47 -11.72 4.15
N ARG A 316 -11.40 -10.94 3.99
CA ARG A 316 -10.06 -11.25 4.50
C ARG A 316 -9.44 -10.04 5.18
N ILE A 317 -8.45 -10.30 6.03
CA ILE A 317 -7.75 -9.24 6.75
C ILE A 317 -6.43 -8.88 6.07
N GLY A 318 -6.36 -7.63 5.64
CA GLY A 318 -5.22 -6.99 5.01
C GLY A 318 -4.31 -6.27 5.99
N ARG A 319 -3.54 -5.31 5.46
CA ARG A 319 -2.60 -4.51 6.23
C ARG A 319 -3.31 -3.76 7.37
N ASN A 320 -2.73 -3.78 8.56
CA ASN A 320 -3.20 -3.14 9.79
C ASN A 320 -4.64 -3.56 10.18
N GLY A 321 -5.05 -4.79 9.86
CA GLY A 321 -6.39 -5.27 10.21
C GLY A 321 -7.50 -4.87 9.23
N ARG A 322 -7.20 -4.15 8.14
CA ARG A 322 -8.21 -3.68 7.18
C ARG A 322 -8.87 -4.83 6.43
N LYS A 323 -10.20 -4.89 6.41
CA LYS A 323 -10.93 -5.90 5.64
C LYS A 323 -10.84 -5.62 4.13
N TYR A 324 -10.69 -6.67 3.33
CA TYR A 324 -10.80 -6.61 1.88
C TYR A 324 -11.46 -7.87 1.32
N LEU A 325 -12.01 -7.79 0.11
CA LEU A 325 -12.63 -8.92 -0.57
C LEU A 325 -11.59 -9.67 -1.40
N GLN A 326 -11.28 -10.91 -1.04
CA GLN A 326 -10.40 -11.77 -1.81
C GLN A 326 -11.19 -12.57 -2.84
N TYR A 327 -10.82 -12.46 -4.12
CA TYR A 327 -11.48 -13.17 -5.22
C TYR A 327 -10.83 -14.51 -5.54
N ARG A 328 -11.63 -15.55 -5.80
CA ARG A 328 -11.15 -16.86 -6.24
C ARG A 328 -12.16 -17.58 -7.14
N PHE A 329 -11.71 -18.54 -7.93
CA PHE A 329 -12.63 -19.45 -8.61
C PHE A 329 -13.35 -20.33 -7.59
N ARG A 330 -14.65 -20.53 -7.80
CA ARG A 330 -15.48 -21.42 -6.98
C ARG A 330 -15.05 -22.87 -7.25
N THR A 331 -14.65 -23.58 -6.21
CA THR A 331 -14.24 -24.99 -6.33
C THR A 331 -15.35 -25.98 -5.97
N MET A 332 -16.38 -25.51 -5.27
CA MET A 332 -17.50 -26.28 -4.74
C MET A 332 -18.80 -26.05 -5.51
N LYS A 333 -19.71 -27.02 -5.41
CA LYS A 333 -21.07 -26.92 -5.99
C LYS A 333 -21.91 -25.89 -5.22
N MET A 334 -22.92 -25.30 -5.86
CA MET A 334 -23.84 -24.37 -5.18
C MET A 334 -24.59 -25.03 -4.01
N ASN A 335 -24.89 -26.32 -4.09
CA ASN A 335 -25.51 -27.11 -3.02
C ASN A 335 -24.47 -27.88 -2.20
N ALA A 336 -23.28 -27.31 -1.99
CA ALA A 336 -22.19 -27.96 -1.27
C ALA A 336 -22.59 -28.36 0.16
N GLN A 337 -23.35 -27.51 0.87
CA GLN A 337 -23.83 -27.81 2.22
C GLN A 337 -24.72 -29.06 2.24
N ASP A 338 -25.69 -29.15 1.32
CA ASP A 338 -26.56 -30.32 1.20
C ASP A 338 -25.78 -31.58 0.80
N CYS A 339 -24.77 -31.43 -0.05
CA CYS A 339 -23.89 -32.54 -0.41
C CYS A 339 -23.17 -33.07 0.83
N MET A 340 -22.60 -32.18 1.67
CA MET A 340 -21.91 -32.58 2.90
C MET A 340 -22.86 -33.24 3.90
N ASN A 341 -24.05 -32.66 4.11
CA ASN A 341 -25.07 -33.22 4.99
C ASN A 341 -25.51 -34.64 4.56
N ASN A 342 -25.52 -34.90 3.25
CA ASN A 342 -25.86 -36.19 2.66
C ASN A 342 -24.66 -37.12 2.41
N GLY A 343 -23.47 -36.80 2.93
CA GLY A 343 -22.25 -37.61 2.75
C GLY A 343 -21.71 -37.66 1.31
N LYS A 344 -22.15 -36.75 0.43
CA LYS A 344 -21.70 -36.63 -0.97
C LYS A 344 -20.53 -35.66 -1.10
N ASN A 345 -19.75 -35.82 -2.17
CA ASN A 345 -18.62 -34.94 -2.46
C ASN A 345 -19.10 -33.51 -2.84
N PRO A 346 -18.71 -32.47 -2.07
CA PRO A 346 -19.15 -31.08 -2.32
C PRO A 346 -18.38 -30.39 -3.46
N TYR A 347 -17.27 -30.99 -3.93
CA TYR A 347 -16.40 -30.38 -4.93
C TYR A 347 -16.87 -30.68 -6.37
N MET A 348 -16.62 -29.71 -7.23
CA MET A 348 -16.74 -29.86 -8.68
C MET A 348 -15.52 -30.62 -9.23
N VAL A 349 -15.66 -31.39 -10.30
CA VAL A 349 -14.55 -32.01 -11.01
C VAL A 349 -13.62 -30.91 -11.55
N THR A 350 -14.18 -29.93 -12.25
CA THR A 350 -13.47 -28.75 -12.72
C THR A 350 -12.80 -28.00 -11.56
N GLY A 351 -13.51 -27.85 -10.44
CA GLY A 351 -12.98 -27.22 -9.22
C GLY A 351 -11.78 -27.96 -8.62
N ARG A 352 -11.81 -29.29 -8.58
CA ARG A 352 -10.67 -30.11 -8.13
C ARG A 352 -9.46 -29.97 -9.05
N ILE A 353 -9.67 -29.86 -10.36
CA ILE A 353 -8.59 -29.63 -11.33
C ILE A 353 -7.95 -28.27 -11.08
N LEU A 354 -8.74 -27.20 -10.99
CA LEU A 354 -8.23 -25.86 -10.67
C LEU A 354 -7.42 -25.83 -9.38
N PHE A 355 -7.94 -26.48 -8.34
CA PHE A 355 -7.30 -26.54 -7.04
C PHE A 355 -5.98 -27.31 -7.08
N ARG A 356 -5.91 -28.45 -7.78
CA ARG A 356 -4.67 -29.21 -7.97
C ARG A 356 -3.63 -28.42 -8.75
N LEU A 357 -4.05 -27.63 -9.73
CA LEU A 357 -3.18 -26.77 -10.54
C LEU A 357 -2.86 -25.42 -9.88
N HIS A 358 -3.45 -25.12 -8.70
CA HIS A 358 -3.35 -23.83 -7.99
C HIS A 358 -3.84 -22.63 -8.82
N LEU A 359 -4.69 -22.90 -9.82
CA LEU A 359 -5.32 -21.87 -10.64
C LEU A 359 -6.56 -21.29 -9.96
N ASP A 360 -7.05 -21.92 -8.89
CA ASP A 360 -8.23 -21.44 -8.15
C ASP A 360 -8.03 -20.03 -7.55
N LYS A 361 -6.79 -19.69 -7.19
CA LYS A 361 -6.41 -18.37 -6.61
C LYS A 361 -6.01 -17.34 -7.67
N LEU A 362 -6.06 -17.65 -8.96
CA LEU A 362 -5.66 -16.70 -10.00
C LEU A 362 -6.44 -15.36 -9.97
N PRO A 363 -7.76 -15.32 -9.67
CA PRO A 363 -8.51 -14.06 -9.56
C PRO A 363 -8.00 -13.11 -8.47
N VAL A 364 -7.21 -13.60 -7.51
CA VAL A 364 -6.53 -12.77 -6.49
C VAL A 364 -5.55 -11.77 -7.15
N ALA A 365 -5.15 -11.98 -8.40
CA ALA A 365 -4.37 -11.00 -9.17
C ALA A 365 -5.03 -9.60 -9.24
N TYR A 366 -6.36 -9.53 -9.20
CA TYR A 366 -7.07 -8.26 -9.10
C TYR A 366 -6.79 -7.54 -7.78
N ASN A 367 -6.76 -8.27 -6.66
CA ASN A 367 -6.41 -7.72 -5.35
C ASN A 367 -4.96 -7.22 -5.31
N LEU A 368 -4.06 -7.91 -6.01
CA LEU A 368 -2.68 -7.45 -6.17
C LEU A 368 -2.60 -6.13 -6.94
N LEU A 369 -3.37 -6.02 -8.04
CA LEU A 369 -3.46 -4.81 -8.85
C LEU A 369 -4.01 -3.63 -8.04
N CYS A 370 -5.12 -3.84 -7.31
CA CYS A 370 -5.70 -2.83 -6.42
C CYS A 370 -4.79 -2.48 -5.24
N GLY A 371 -3.89 -3.39 -4.85
CA GLY A 371 -2.95 -3.19 -3.76
C GLY A 371 -3.50 -3.57 -2.40
N ASP A 372 -4.53 -4.41 -2.33
CA ASP A 372 -5.02 -5.02 -1.09
C ASP A 372 -3.96 -5.97 -0.51
N ILE A 373 -3.24 -6.65 -1.40
CA ILE A 373 -2.13 -7.57 -1.10
C ILE A 373 -0.87 -7.16 -1.88
N GLY A 374 0.27 -7.70 -1.49
CA GLY A 374 1.51 -7.69 -2.26
C GLY A 374 1.83 -9.07 -2.85
N ILE A 375 2.91 -9.17 -3.62
CA ILE A 375 3.41 -10.49 -4.07
C ILE A 375 3.93 -11.27 -2.86
N ILE A 376 4.73 -10.61 -2.00
CA ILE A 376 5.41 -11.25 -0.88
C ILE A 376 4.95 -10.64 0.44
N GLY A 377 4.52 -11.50 1.37
CA GLY A 377 3.98 -11.07 2.65
C GLY A 377 3.44 -12.24 3.48
N PRO A 378 2.92 -11.98 4.69
CA PRO A 378 2.25 -12.98 5.51
C PRO A 378 1.00 -13.50 4.80
N GLN A 379 0.52 -14.67 5.24
CA GLN A 379 -0.75 -15.19 4.76
C GLN A 379 -1.88 -14.26 5.22
N SER A 380 -2.85 -14.02 4.35
CA SER A 380 -4.04 -13.24 4.69
C SER A 380 -5.02 -14.11 5.47
N PRO A 381 -5.29 -13.82 6.76
CA PRO A 381 -6.18 -14.64 7.55
C PRO A 381 -7.64 -14.32 7.29
N SER A 382 -8.49 -15.24 7.70
CA SER A 382 -9.94 -14.98 7.78
C SER A 382 -10.27 -14.03 8.91
N VAL A 383 -11.49 -13.48 8.90
CA VAL A 383 -11.97 -12.65 10.00
C VAL A 383 -11.97 -13.43 11.31
N VAL A 384 -12.48 -14.67 11.30
CA VAL A 384 -12.53 -15.55 12.47
C VAL A 384 -11.12 -15.87 12.98
N GLU A 385 -10.22 -16.20 12.08
CA GLU A 385 -8.83 -16.51 12.40
C GLU A 385 -8.13 -15.29 13.03
N TYR A 386 -8.31 -14.10 12.45
CA TYR A 386 -7.72 -12.86 12.96
C TYR A 386 -8.26 -12.45 14.34
N MET A 387 -9.53 -12.72 14.64
CA MET A 387 -10.10 -12.45 15.97
C MET A 387 -9.42 -13.29 17.05
N ASN A 388 -8.98 -14.51 16.70
CA ASN A 388 -8.28 -15.42 17.60
C ASN A 388 -6.77 -15.17 17.69
N TYR A 389 -6.22 -14.23 16.91
CA TYR A 389 -4.79 -13.93 16.93
C TYR A 389 -4.33 -13.22 18.21
N ILE A 390 -3.21 -13.68 18.78
CA ILE A 390 -2.48 -12.96 19.85
C ILE A 390 -1.86 -11.65 19.31
N PRO A 391 -1.57 -10.63 20.15
CA PRO A 391 -1.01 -9.35 19.69
C PRO A 391 0.24 -9.47 18.81
N LEU A 392 1.14 -10.40 19.15
CA LEU A 392 2.34 -10.72 18.36
C LEU A 392 2.01 -11.22 16.94
N GLN A 393 0.94 -12.00 16.77
CA GLN A 393 0.50 -12.46 15.46
C GLN A 393 -0.12 -11.31 14.64
N LYS A 394 -0.88 -10.43 15.29
CA LYS A 394 -1.43 -9.23 14.64
C LYS A 394 -0.33 -8.30 14.11
N ARG A 395 0.84 -8.25 14.77
CA ARG A 395 2.04 -7.52 14.31
C ARG A 395 2.47 -7.92 12.88
N LYS A 396 2.27 -9.18 12.47
CA LYS A 396 2.62 -9.65 11.11
C LYS A 396 1.89 -8.86 10.02
N LEU A 397 0.66 -8.42 10.30
CA LEU A 397 -0.17 -7.67 9.37
C LEU A 397 0.15 -6.16 9.34
N THR A 398 1.24 -5.70 9.99
CA THR A 398 1.75 -4.32 9.80
C THR A 398 2.13 -4.05 8.33
N ILE A 399 2.42 -5.12 7.59
CA ILE A 399 2.66 -5.11 6.15
C ILE A 399 1.48 -5.75 5.38
N LYS A 400 1.41 -5.50 4.07
CA LYS A 400 0.39 -6.14 3.22
C LYS A 400 0.60 -7.65 3.21
N PRO A 401 -0.47 -8.46 3.28
CA PRO A 401 -0.39 -9.89 3.01
C PRO A 401 0.19 -10.19 1.63
N GLY A 402 0.73 -11.38 1.44
CA GLY A 402 1.36 -11.82 0.20
C GLY A 402 0.55 -12.87 -0.54
N LEU A 403 0.70 -12.94 -1.87
CA LEU A 403 0.38 -14.15 -2.65
C LEU A 403 1.26 -15.33 -2.22
N ILE A 404 2.53 -15.03 -1.94
CA ILE A 404 3.52 -15.95 -1.39
C ILE A 404 4.17 -15.34 -0.15
N GLY A 405 4.81 -16.17 0.65
CA GLY A 405 5.58 -15.73 1.80
C GLY A 405 6.35 -16.88 2.41
N GLU A 406 6.81 -16.70 3.64
CA GLU A 406 7.52 -17.76 4.36
C GLU A 406 6.63 -18.97 4.63
N TRP A 407 5.33 -18.73 4.85
CA TRP A 407 4.30 -19.77 4.96
C TRP A 407 4.18 -20.63 3.69
N SER A 408 4.58 -20.11 2.52
CA SER A 408 4.55 -20.88 1.27
C SER A 408 5.65 -21.94 1.21
N PHE A 409 6.81 -21.72 1.85
CA PHE A 409 7.94 -22.64 1.75
C PHE A 409 8.42 -23.28 3.05
N ARG A 410 7.94 -22.84 4.22
CA ARG A 410 8.26 -23.50 5.50
C ARG A 410 7.35 -24.72 5.78
N PRO A 411 7.83 -25.73 6.54
CA PRO A 411 7.02 -26.87 6.96
C PRO A 411 5.86 -26.46 7.89
N LYS A 412 4.76 -27.22 7.93
CA LYS A 412 3.59 -26.93 8.77
C LYS A 412 3.87 -27.02 10.28
N GLU A 413 4.82 -27.86 10.69
CA GLU A 413 5.27 -27.96 12.08
C GLU A 413 5.79 -26.62 12.62
N TYR A 414 6.37 -25.78 11.74
CA TYR A 414 6.79 -24.43 12.09
C TYR A 414 5.61 -23.46 12.33
N GLU A 415 4.44 -23.67 11.72
CA GLU A 415 3.25 -22.83 11.97
C GLU A 415 2.70 -23.05 13.39
N GLN A 416 2.71 -24.30 13.88
CA GLN A 416 2.25 -24.65 15.23
C GLN A 416 3.20 -24.10 16.30
N ILE A 417 4.52 -24.23 16.10
CA ILE A 417 5.54 -23.65 17.00
C ILE A 417 5.44 -22.12 17.01
N ALA A 418 5.20 -21.49 15.85
CA ALA A 418 5.02 -20.04 15.73
C ALA A 418 3.67 -19.53 16.29
N ALA A 419 2.72 -20.42 16.60
CA ALA A 419 1.45 -20.08 17.22
C ALA A 419 1.52 -20.08 18.75
N THR A 420 2.45 -20.85 19.34
CA THR A 420 2.55 -21.08 20.79
C THR A 420 3.76 -20.41 21.47
N SER A 421 4.73 -19.88 20.73
CA SER A 421 5.94 -19.25 21.30
C SER A 421 5.84 -17.72 21.33
N GLU A 422 5.89 -17.13 22.52
CA GLU A 422 6.01 -15.66 22.74
C GLU A 422 7.33 -15.08 22.21
N SER A 423 8.35 -15.92 22.05
CA SER A 423 9.69 -15.58 21.58
C SER A 423 9.83 -15.48 20.06
N TYR A 424 8.78 -15.77 19.28
CA TYR A 424 8.85 -15.75 17.82
C TYR A 424 8.62 -14.34 17.27
N ASP A 425 9.54 -13.43 17.59
CA ASP A 425 9.66 -12.17 16.88
C ASP A 425 10.24 -12.50 15.49
N MET A 426 9.36 -12.63 14.50
CA MET A 426 9.79 -12.64 13.10
C MET A 426 9.70 -11.19 12.62
N PRO A 427 10.79 -10.40 12.72
CA PRO A 427 10.84 -9.16 11.99
C PRO A 427 10.73 -9.55 10.52
N TYR A 428 9.58 -9.23 9.92
CA TYR A 428 9.49 -9.27 8.47
C TYR A 428 10.48 -8.21 7.97
N ASP A 429 11.69 -8.64 7.64
CA ASP A 429 12.70 -7.75 7.08
C ASP A 429 12.18 -7.32 5.72
N LYS A 430 11.68 -6.09 5.70
CA LYS A 430 11.07 -5.44 4.56
C LYS A 430 12.18 -4.90 3.66
N SER A 431 12.99 -5.82 3.13
CA SER A 431 14.12 -5.54 2.27
C SER A 431 13.96 -6.24 0.93
N MET A 432 14.39 -5.59 -0.16
CA MET A 432 14.30 -6.16 -1.51
C MET A 432 15.08 -7.48 -1.63
N LYS A 433 16.23 -7.59 -0.92
CA LYS A 433 17.01 -8.83 -0.85
C LYS A 433 16.24 -9.95 -0.15
N GLY A 434 15.55 -9.64 0.96
CA GLY A 434 14.71 -10.59 1.68
C GLY A 434 13.52 -11.04 0.83
N ASP A 435 12.88 -10.12 0.12
CA ASP A 435 11.78 -10.40 -0.81
C ASP A 435 12.25 -11.34 -1.95
N ILE A 436 13.38 -11.05 -2.61
CA ILE A 436 13.95 -11.94 -3.65
C ILE A 436 14.25 -13.34 -3.10
N LYS A 437 14.88 -13.44 -1.92
CA LYS A 437 15.18 -14.73 -1.28
C LYS A 437 13.90 -15.54 -1.07
N ARG A 438 12.83 -14.92 -0.55
CA ARG A 438 11.54 -15.59 -0.32
C ARG A 438 10.87 -16.02 -1.62
N PHE A 439 10.96 -15.19 -2.67
CA PHE A 439 10.46 -15.55 -3.99
C PHE A 439 11.17 -16.79 -4.54
N VAL A 440 12.51 -16.80 -4.52
CA VAL A 440 13.31 -17.94 -4.98
C VAL A 440 13.03 -19.19 -4.16
N MET A 441 12.91 -19.08 -2.84
CA MET A 441 12.57 -20.21 -1.97
C MET A 441 11.16 -20.75 -2.24
N ALA A 442 10.18 -19.88 -2.46
CA ALA A 442 8.82 -20.28 -2.83
C ALA A 442 8.79 -21.01 -4.18
N MET A 443 9.46 -20.45 -5.20
CA MET A 443 9.57 -21.09 -6.52
C MET A 443 10.31 -22.41 -6.46
N GLY A 444 11.43 -22.47 -5.72
CA GLY A 444 12.20 -23.70 -5.52
C GLY A 444 11.36 -24.80 -4.88
N ARG A 445 10.54 -24.47 -3.87
CA ARG A 445 9.63 -25.46 -3.29
C ARG A 445 8.57 -25.92 -4.29
N CYS A 446 7.99 -25.03 -5.09
CA CYS A 446 7.03 -25.43 -6.13
C CYS A 446 7.61 -26.44 -7.13
N VAL A 447 8.91 -26.39 -7.39
CA VAL A 447 9.62 -27.32 -8.29
C VAL A 447 9.99 -28.63 -7.58
N VAL A 448 10.47 -28.55 -6.33
CA VAL A 448 11.03 -29.72 -5.61
C VAL A 448 9.96 -30.54 -4.89
N TYR A 449 8.89 -29.88 -4.42
CA TYR A 449 7.86 -30.49 -3.61
C TYR A 449 6.49 -29.99 -4.04
N HIS A 450 5.66 -30.88 -4.58
CA HIS A 450 4.22 -30.62 -4.70
C HIS A 450 3.56 -31.01 -3.37
N PRO A 451 3.32 -30.07 -2.43
CA PRO A 451 2.54 -30.42 -1.26
C PRO A 451 1.19 -30.96 -1.73
N LYS A 452 0.66 -31.98 -1.03
CA LYS A 452 -0.77 -32.29 -1.15
C LYS A 452 -1.51 -31.00 -0.76
N HIS A 453 -1.99 -30.28 -1.77
CA HIS A 453 -2.80 -29.09 -1.59
C HIS A 453 -4.13 -29.61 -1.04
N ILE A 454 -4.27 -29.57 0.29
CA ILE A 454 -5.45 -30.02 1.03
C ILE A 454 -6.07 -28.75 1.60
N MET A 455 -7.36 -28.57 1.33
CA MET A 455 -8.12 -27.43 1.83
C MET A 455 -8.26 -27.57 3.34
N LYS A 456 -7.92 -26.52 4.10
CA LYS A 456 -8.18 -26.50 5.56
C LYS A 456 -9.70 -26.47 5.78
N GLN A 457 -10.19 -27.04 6.89
CA GLN A 457 -11.64 -27.02 7.21
C GLN A 457 -12.20 -25.59 7.22
N LEU A 458 -11.45 -24.64 7.80
CA LEU A 458 -11.79 -23.21 7.77
C LEU A 458 -11.98 -22.67 6.34
N GLU A 459 -11.14 -23.06 5.38
CA GLU A 459 -11.28 -22.62 3.98
C GLU A 459 -12.50 -23.26 3.28
N ILE A 460 -12.94 -24.43 3.75
CA ILE A 460 -14.16 -25.10 3.30
C ILE A 460 -15.38 -24.33 3.82
N ASP A 461 -15.41 -24.10 5.13
CA ASP A 461 -16.51 -23.40 5.81
C ASP A 461 -16.73 -21.99 5.25
N GLU A 462 -15.64 -21.30 4.88
CA GLU A 462 -15.71 -19.99 4.23
C GLU A 462 -16.28 -20.02 2.81
N GLN A 463 -15.89 -21.02 2.00
CA GLN A 463 -16.46 -21.15 0.66
C GLN A 463 -17.94 -21.47 0.73
N ILE A 464 -18.32 -22.34 1.67
CA ILE A 464 -19.72 -22.65 1.97
C ILE A 464 -20.45 -21.38 2.40
N GLY A 465 -19.91 -20.63 3.36
CA GLY A 465 -20.49 -19.37 3.81
C GLY A 465 -20.71 -18.38 2.67
N ALA A 466 -19.71 -18.21 1.80
CA ALA A 466 -19.84 -17.36 0.61
C ALA A 466 -20.91 -17.86 -0.37
N ILE A 467 -21.04 -19.18 -0.54
CA ILE A 467 -22.08 -19.78 -1.39
C ILE A 467 -23.47 -19.59 -0.77
N SER A 468 -23.61 -19.81 0.54
CA SER A 468 -24.85 -19.59 1.29
C SER A 468 -25.30 -18.13 1.20
N GLU A 469 -24.39 -17.17 1.39
CA GLU A 469 -24.68 -15.75 1.21
C GLU A 469 -25.13 -15.43 -0.23
N ILE A 470 -24.53 -16.06 -1.24
CA ILE A 470 -24.96 -15.91 -2.64
C ILE A 470 -26.36 -16.47 -2.86
N LEU A 471 -26.70 -17.61 -2.26
CA LEU A 471 -28.01 -18.24 -2.37
C LEU A 471 -29.08 -17.44 -1.65
N GLU A 472 -28.81 -16.99 -0.42
CA GLU A 472 -29.70 -16.14 0.37
C GLU A 472 -30.00 -14.83 -0.35
N ASN A 473 -28.98 -14.22 -0.97
CA ASN A 473 -29.16 -13.03 -1.79
C ASN A 473 -29.92 -13.27 -3.11
N LYS A 474 -30.09 -14.52 -3.55
CA LYS A 474 -30.95 -14.86 -4.70
C LYS A 474 -32.40 -15.07 -4.32
N VAL A 475 -32.69 -15.42 -3.07
CA VAL A 475 -34.06 -15.60 -2.59
C VAL A 475 -34.74 -14.23 -2.58
N PRO A 476 -35.84 -14.04 -3.34
CA PRO A 476 -36.61 -12.81 -3.28
C PRO A 476 -37.14 -12.58 -1.88
N TYR A 477 -37.26 -11.31 -1.50
CA TYR A 477 -37.99 -10.93 -0.30
C TYR A 477 -39.41 -11.51 -0.36
N GLN A 478 -39.83 -12.17 0.71
CA GLN A 478 -41.14 -12.81 0.80
C GLN A 478 -42.17 -11.77 1.24
N TYR A 479 -43.24 -11.62 0.46
CA TYR A 479 -44.37 -10.76 0.77
C TYR A 479 -45.63 -11.34 0.13
N ASP A 480 -46.80 -10.90 0.60
CA ASP A 480 -48.07 -11.35 0.04
C ASP A 480 -48.34 -10.68 -1.31
N GLU A 481 -47.98 -11.35 -2.40
CA GLU A 481 -48.25 -10.90 -3.77
C GLU A 481 -49.75 -10.82 -4.11
N SER A 482 -50.61 -11.52 -3.36
CA SER A 482 -52.04 -11.58 -3.66
C SER A 482 -52.78 -10.26 -3.39
N VAL A 483 -52.21 -9.43 -2.50
CA VAL A 483 -52.77 -8.14 -2.06
C VAL A 483 -52.88 -7.14 -3.20
N TYR A 484 -51.99 -7.21 -4.20
CA TYR A 484 -51.98 -6.27 -5.31
C TYR A 484 -51.67 -6.96 -6.64
N LYS A 485 -52.67 -7.05 -7.51
CA LYS A 485 -52.51 -7.54 -8.89
C LYS A 485 -52.40 -6.38 -9.86
N VAL A 486 -51.32 -6.38 -10.62
CA VAL A 486 -51.10 -5.40 -11.69
C VAL A 486 -52.04 -5.69 -12.87
N GLU A 487 -52.86 -4.72 -13.24
CA GLU A 487 -53.65 -4.79 -14.48
C GLU A 487 -52.74 -4.81 -15.71
N LYS A 488 -52.87 -5.88 -16.50
CA LYS A 488 -52.10 -6.07 -17.74
C LYS A 488 -52.87 -5.48 -18.93
N THR A 489 -52.81 -4.17 -19.10
CA THR A 489 -53.33 -3.51 -20.30
C THR A 489 -52.29 -3.52 -21.44
N PHE A 490 -52.77 -3.51 -22.69
CA PHE A 490 -51.90 -3.45 -23.88
C PHE A 490 -51.04 -2.18 -23.89
N GLY A 491 -51.64 -1.02 -23.55
CA GLY A 491 -50.92 0.25 -23.44
C GLY A 491 -49.79 0.22 -22.40
N ARG A 492 -49.99 -0.45 -21.25
CA ARG A 492 -48.94 -0.62 -20.22
C ARG A 492 -47.78 -1.47 -20.74
N HIS A 493 -48.04 -2.50 -21.54
CA HIS A 493 -46.97 -3.31 -22.13
C HIS A 493 -46.12 -2.50 -23.11
N ILE A 494 -46.75 -1.73 -24.01
CA ILE A 494 -46.05 -0.85 -24.94
C ILE A 494 -45.20 0.17 -24.17
N TYR A 495 -45.78 0.81 -23.15
CA TYR A 495 -45.06 1.74 -22.27
C TYR A 495 -43.81 1.10 -21.66
N LEU A 496 -43.92 -0.10 -21.09
CA LEU A 496 -42.79 -0.77 -20.44
C LEU A 496 -41.68 -1.15 -21.45
N ILE A 497 -42.05 -1.54 -22.67
CA ILE A 497 -41.08 -1.82 -23.74
C ILE A 497 -40.34 -0.53 -24.13
N ILE A 498 -41.07 0.56 -24.39
CA ILE A 498 -40.49 1.85 -24.75
C ILE A 498 -39.57 2.36 -23.63
N LYS A 499 -40.04 2.32 -22.38
CA LYS A 499 -39.28 2.70 -21.19
C LYS A 499 -37.99 1.90 -21.08
N ARG A 500 -38.05 0.58 -21.29
CA ARG A 500 -36.86 -0.28 -21.21
C ARG A 500 -35.85 0.01 -22.31
N THR A 501 -36.31 0.24 -23.54
CA THR A 501 -35.43 0.65 -24.65
C THR A 501 -34.77 1.98 -24.35
N PHE A 502 -35.54 2.95 -23.84
CA PHE A 502 -35.02 4.27 -23.44
C PHE A 502 -33.97 4.17 -22.33
N ASP A 503 -34.22 3.36 -21.30
CA ASP A 503 -33.28 3.08 -20.21
C ASP A 503 -31.95 2.52 -20.71
N ILE A 504 -31.99 1.53 -21.61
CA ILE A 504 -30.79 0.89 -22.17
C ILE A 504 -29.99 1.89 -23.02
N VAL A 505 -30.66 2.60 -23.93
CA VAL A 505 -29.99 3.55 -24.83
C VAL A 505 -29.34 4.69 -24.05
N LEU A 506 -30.06 5.33 -23.13
CA LEU A 506 -29.52 6.45 -22.37
C LEU A 506 -28.44 6.04 -21.37
N SER A 507 -28.58 4.89 -20.70
CA SER A 507 -27.54 4.41 -19.80
C SER A 507 -26.25 4.02 -20.54
N ALA A 508 -26.36 3.40 -21.72
CA ALA A 508 -25.21 3.08 -22.56
C ALA A 508 -24.48 4.34 -23.05
N ILE A 509 -25.22 5.33 -23.56
CA ILE A 509 -24.67 6.63 -23.98
C ILE A 509 -24.02 7.34 -22.78
N GLY A 510 -24.70 7.38 -21.65
CA GLY A 510 -24.21 8.01 -20.42
C GLY A 510 -22.91 7.38 -19.92
N LEU A 511 -22.80 6.04 -19.92
CA LEU A 511 -21.58 5.34 -19.52
C LEU A 511 -20.39 5.67 -20.42
N ILE A 512 -20.61 5.81 -21.74
CA ILE A 512 -19.55 6.15 -22.69
C ILE A 512 -19.11 7.60 -22.49
N ILE A 513 -20.05 8.54 -22.51
CA ILE A 513 -19.76 9.98 -22.42
C ILE A 513 -19.14 10.35 -21.06
N LEU A 514 -19.63 9.75 -19.98
CA LEU A 514 -19.14 10.04 -18.62
C LEU A 514 -17.91 9.21 -18.24
N SER A 515 -17.43 8.30 -19.09
CA SER A 515 -16.28 7.45 -18.76
C SER A 515 -15.01 8.23 -18.31
N PRO A 516 -14.67 9.42 -18.85
CA PRO A 516 -13.55 10.21 -18.33
C PRO A 516 -13.82 10.74 -16.92
N VAL A 517 -15.06 11.15 -16.64
CA VAL A 517 -15.48 11.64 -15.32
C VAL A 517 -15.42 10.51 -14.29
N PHE A 518 -15.86 9.30 -14.66
CA PHE A 518 -15.71 8.11 -13.82
C PHE A 518 -14.25 7.88 -13.44
N LEU A 519 -13.34 7.93 -14.43
CA LEU A 519 -11.91 7.73 -14.19
C LEU A 519 -11.34 8.76 -13.23
N ILE A 520 -11.67 10.05 -13.41
CA ILE A 520 -11.21 11.13 -12.54
C ILE A 520 -11.71 10.92 -11.11
N ILE A 521 -13.00 10.64 -10.92
CA ILE A 521 -13.57 10.39 -9.59
C ILE A 521 -12.92 9.16 -8.94
N MET A 522 -12.72 8.08 -9.69
CA MET A 522 -12.04 6.87 -9.18
C MET A 522 -10.64 7.20 -8.67
N ILE A 523 -9.86 7.98 -9.42
CA ILE A 523 -8.52 8.40 -9.02
C ILE A 523 -8.58 9.23 -7.74
N CYS A 524 -9.48 10.21 -7.65
CA CYS A 524 -9.63 11.06 -6.47
C CYS A 524 -10.02 10.26 -5.22
N VAL A 525 -10.97 9.32 -5.34
CA VAL A 525 -11.40 8.46 -4.22
C VAL A 525 -10.27 7.53 -3.77
N ILE A 526 -9.55 6.90 -4.70
CA ILE A 526 -8.40 6.05 -4.39
C ILE A 526 -7.27 6.85 -3.76
N ALA A 527 -7.02 8.08 -4.22
CA ALA A 527 -5.97 8.93 -3.66
C ALA A 527 -6.26 9.35 -2.21
N GLU A 528 -7.54 9.50 -1.83
CA GLU A 528 -7.93 9.94 -0.49
C GLU A 528 -8.00 8.79 0.53
N ASP A 529 -8.68 7.67 0.23
CA ASP A 529 -8.92 6.57 1.19
C ASP A 529 -8.13 5.28 0.87
N GLY A 530 -7.44 5.22 -0.28
CA GLY A 530 -6.66 4.06 -0.71
C GLY A 530 -7.48 2.77 -0.93
N SER A 531 -8.81 2.90 -0.99
CA SER A 531 -9.77 1.80 -1.01
C SER A 531 -10.51 1.73 -2.34
N ASN A 532 -11.28 0.66 -2.58
CA ASN A 532 -12.07 0.49 -3.80
C ASN A 532 -13.03 1.69 -4.02
N PRO A 533 -13.00 2.36 -5.19
CA PRO A 533 -13.82 3.53 -5.45
C PRO A 533 -15.31 3.24 -5.57
N PHE A 534 -15.71 1.98 -5.77
CA PHE A 534 -17.11 1.58 -5.84
C PHE A 534 -17.59 0.95 -4.52
N TYR A 535 -18.86 1.18 -4.21
CA TYR A 535 -19.59 0.58 -3.10
C TYR A 535 -20.92 0.04 -3.64
N GLY A 536 -21.28 -1.18 -3.27
CA GLY A 536 -22.53 -1.82 -3.64
C GLY A 536 -23.42 -2.01 -2.43
N HIS A 537 -24.68 -1.60 -2.53
CA HIS A 537 -25.65 -1.74 -1.45
C HIS A 537 -26.81 -2.64 -1.85
N ILE A 538 -27.14 -3.64 -1.03
CA ILE A 538 -28.29 -4.52 -1.30
C ILE A 538 -29.58 -3.73 -1.05
N ARG A 539 -30.50 -3.81 -2.02
CA ARG A 539 -31.81 -3.18 -2.04
C ARG A 539 -32.83 -4.18 -2.57
N ILE A 540 -34.10 -3.94 -2.29
CA ILE A 540 -35.19 -4.76 -2.81
C ILE A 540 -35.73 -4.10 -4.08
N GLY A 541 -35.70 -4.85 -5.17
CA GLY A 541 -36.19 -4.45 -6.48
C GLY A 541 -37.53 -5.09 -6.82
N LYS A 542 -37.89 -5.02 -8.10
CA LYS A 542 -39.17 -5.54 -8.60
C LYS A 542 -39.39 -7.00 -8.22
N ASN A 543 -40.61 -7.32 -7.82
CA ASN A 543 -41.07 -8.64 -7.37
C ASN A 543 -40.23 -9.20 -6.20
N GLY A 544 -39.79 -8.32 -5.29
CA GLY A 544 -38.97 -8.71 -4.13
C GLY A 544 -37.52 -9.11 -4.47
N LYS A 545 -37.08 -9.03 -5.72
CA LYS A 545 -35.73 -9.44 -6.13
C LYS A 545 -34.68 -8.58 -5.41
N LYS A 546 -33.77 -9.19 -4.65
CA LYS A 546 -32.62 -8.50 -4.06
C LYS A 546 -31.65 -8.06 -5.17
N ILE A 547 -31.36 -6.76 -5.24
CA ILE A 547 -30.49 -6.12 -6.24
C ILE A 547 -29.34 -5.38 -5.54
N CYS A 548 -28.17 -5.31 -6.18
CA CYS A 548 -27.01 -4.58 -5.64
C CYS A 548 -26.87 -3.24 -6.38
N VAL A 549 -27.20 -2.13 -5.71
CA VAL A 549 -27.15 -0.77 -6.27
C VAL A 549 -25.75 -0.19 -6.08
N TYR A 550 -25.09 0.16 -7.18
CA TYR A 550 -23.71 0.66 -7.17
C TYR A 550 -23.64 2.17 -6.94
N LYS A 551 -22.68 2.62 -6.15
CA LYS A 551 -22.35 4.02 -5.90
C LYS A 551 -20.85 4.23 -5.86
N PHE A 552 -20.39 5.47 -6.03
CA PHE A 552 -19.04 5.82 -5.64
C PHE A 552 -18.94 5.88 -4.12
N ARG A 553 -17.81 5.40 -3.61
CA ARG A 553 -17.48 5.47 -2.20
C ARG A 553 -17.26 6.93 -1.82
N SER A 554 -18.14 7.42 -0.94
CA SER A 554 -18.11 8.80 -0.40
C SER A 554 -17.71 8.86 1.07
N MET A 555 -17.49 7.71 1.71
CA MET A 555 -17.23 7.61 3.14
C MET A 555 -15.97 6.77 3.38
N LYS A 556 -15.19 7.15 4.41
CA LYS A 556 -14.02 6.40 4.87
C LYS A 556 -14.45 5.01 5.31
N ASN A 557 -13.61 4.02 5.01
CA ASN A 557 -13.80 2.67 5.52
C ASN A 557 -13.41 2.61 7.02
N ILE A 558 -14.30 3.10 7.88
CA ILE A 558 -14.09 3.09 9.32
C ILE A 558 -14.74 1.80 9.87
N ASP A 559 -13.92 0.79 10.13
CA ASP A 559 -14.26 -0.44 10.87
C ASP A 559 -14.40 -0.15 12.39
N VAL A 560 -15.10 0.93 12.75
CA VAL A 560 -15.37 1.31 14.15
C VAL A 560 -16.88 1.30 14.34
N ASP A 561 -17.34 0.82 15.49
CA ASP A 561 -18.74 0.93 15.90
C ASP A 561 -19.25 2.34 15.61
N ILE A 562 -20.23 2.43 14.73
CA ILE A 562 -20.87 3.69 14.34
C ILE A 562 -21.38 4.41 15.61
N GLU A 563 -21.84 3.64 16.60
CA GLU A 563 -22.30 4.14 17.90
C GLU A 563 -21.21 4.84 18.73
N LYS A 564 -19.92 4.60 18.47
CA LYS A 564 -18.81 5.27 19.16
C LYS A 564 -18.39 6.59 18.52
N ILE A 565 -18.87 6.86 17.31
CA ILE A 565 -18.48 8.04 16.52
C ILE A 565 -19.64 9.05 16.44
N LEU A 566 -20.87 8.57 16.49
CA LEU A 566 -22.06 9.42 16.42
C LEU A 566 -22.41 10.02 17.78
N THR A 567 -22.88 11.26 17.75
CA THR A 567 -23.57 11.86 18.90
C THR A 567 -24.92 11.14 19.16
N PRO A 568 -25.48 11.18 20.39
CA PRO A 568 -26.77 10.57 20.69
C PRO A 568 -27.91 11.01 19.77
N GLU A 569 -27.91 12.29 19.36
CA GLU A 569 -28.89 12.87 18.44
C GLU A 569 -28.74 12.32 17.02
N GLN A 570 -27.51 12.24 16.50
CA GLN A 570 -27.23 11.63 15.19
C GLN A 570 -27.55 10.13 15.18
N LEU A 571 -27.39 9.45 16.31
CA LEU A 571 -27.73 8.03 16.45
C LEU A 571 -29.25 7.81 16.42
N LEU A 572 -30.03 8.69 17.05
CA LEU A 572 -31.49 8.68 16.98
C LEU A 572 -31.96 8.94 15.53
N GLN A 573 -31.42 9.98 14.90
CA GLN A 573 -31.69 10.33 13.50
C GLN A 573 -31.34 9.17 12.55
N TYR A 574 -30.22 8.48 12.79
CA TYR A 574 -29.85 7.30 12.01
C TYR A 574 -30.86 6.16 12.16
N ARG A 575 -31.39 5.93 13.37
CA ARG A 575 -32.36 4.87 13.65
C ARG A 575 -33.73 5.15 13.04
N THR A 576 -34.14 6.43 12.94
CA THR A 576 -35.45 6.82 12.39
C THR A 576 -35.41 7.05 10.88
N GLU A 577 -34.44 7.83 10.40
CA GLU A 577 -34.39 8.32 9.00
C GLU A 577 -33.41 7.53 8.12
N PHE A 578 -32.60 6.64 8.71
CA PHE A 578 -31.52 5.91 8.04
C PHE A 578 -30.51 6.85 7.34
N LYS A 579 -30.44 8.11 7.79
CA LYS A 579 -29.59 9.19 7.31
C LYS A 579 -29.08 10.02 8.49
N ILE A 580 -27.94 10.68 8.30
CA ILE A 580 -27.30 11.52 9.32
C ILE A 580 -26.85 12.81 8.64
N ASP A 581 -27.17 13.95 9.25
CA ASP A 581 -26.64 15.23 8.79
C ASP A 581 -25.20 15.43 9.28
N ASN A 582 -24.34 15.95 8.39
CA ASN A 582 -22.90 16.13 8.63
C ASN A 582 -22.17 14.87 9.13
N ASP A 583 -22.36 13.75 8.42
CA ASP A 583 -21.75 12.48 8.81
C ASP A 583 -20.20 12.57 8.82
N PRO A 584 -19.54 12.34 9.97
CA PRO A 584 -18.09 12.52 10.14
C PRO A 584 -17.26 11.52 9.32
N ARG A 585 -17.89 10.48 8.77
CA ARG A 585 -17.23 9.47 7.93
C ARG A 585 -17.08 9.94 6.48
N ILE A 586 -17.79 10.98 6.05
CA ILE A 586 -17.72 11.50 4.68
C ILE A 586 -16.31 12.08 4.42
N THR A 587 -15.70 11.72 3.29
CA THR A 587 -14.39 12.27 2.90
C THR A 587 -14.54 13.63 2.22
N LYS A 588 -13.45 14.39 1.98
CA LYS A 588 -13.56 15.68 1.29
C LYS A 588 -14.03 15.49 -0.15
N VAL A 589 -13.47 14.51 -0.87
CA VAL A 589 -13.94 14.12 -2.21
C VAL A 589 -15.37 13.57 -2.11
N GLY A 590 -15.64 12.77 -1.07
CA GLY A 590 -16.95 12.20 -0.76
C GLY A 590 -18.05 13.24 -0.61
N ASN A 591 -17.75 14.34 0.06
CA ASN A 591 -18.68 15.46 0.24
C ASN A 591 -18.98 16.13 -1.10
N PHE A 592 -17.96 16.38 -1.92
CA PHE A 592 -18.12 16.95 -3.25
C PHE A 592 -18.99 16.06 -4.15
N ILE A 593 -18.71 14.75 -4.22
CA ILE A 593 -19.47 13.82 -5.09
C ILE A 593 -20.91 13.63 -4.62
N ARG A 594 -21.20 13.72 -3.30
CA ARG A 594 -22.57 13.70 -2.78
C ARG A 594 -23.31 14.99 -3.12
N LYS A 595 -22.69 16.14 -2.89
CA LYS A 595 -23.28 17.45 -3.16
C LYS A 595 -23.63 17.64 -4.64
N SER A 596 -22.79 17.10 -5.52
CA SER A 596 -23.00 17.10 -6.97
C SER A 596 -23.83 15.91 -7.48
N SER A 597 -24.27 15.00 -6.60
CA SER A 597 -24.96 13.75 -6.93
C SER A 597 -24.21 12.83 -7.91
N LEU A 598 -22.89 13.04 -8.04
CA LEU A 598 -22.01 12.21 -8.84
C LEU A 598 -21.83 10.82 -8.22
N ASP A 599 -22.09 10.66 -6.92
CA ASP A 599 -21.97 9.39 -6.21
C ASP A 599 -22.91 8.30 -6.76
N GLU A 600 -24.01 8.69 -7.40
CA GLU A 600 -25.00 7.77 -7.96
C GLU A 600 -24.75 7.39 -9.43
N LEU A 601 -23.79 8.01 -10.12
CA LEU A 601 -23.47 7.69 -11.52
C LEU A 601 -23.22 6.20 -11.80
N PRO A 602 -22.56 5.41 -10.93
CA PRO A 602 -22.36 3.99 -11.17
C PRO A 602 -23.66 3.18 -11.31
N GLN A 603 -24.79 3.72 -10.85
CA GLN A 603 -26.11 3.12 -11.04
C GLN A 603 -26.54 3.01 -12.51
N LEU A 604 -25.91 3.74 -13.43
CA LEU A 604 -26.12 3.54 -14.88
C LEU A 604 -25.83 2.08 -15.30
N ILE A 605 -24.89 1.41 -14.62
CA ILE A 605 -24.61 -0.02 -14.82
C ILE A 605 -25.81 -0.88 -14.37
N ASN A 606 -26.48 -0.50 -13.28
CA ASN A 606 -27.69 -1.19 -12.80
C ASN A 606 -28.86 -1.01 -13.77
N ILE A 607 -29.00 0.17 -14.36
CA ILE A 607 -30.02 0.45 -15.39
C ILE A 607 -29.79 -0.46 -16.60
N LEU A 608 -28.54 -0.54 -17.09
CA LEU A 608 -28.22 -1.40 -18.23
C LEU A 608 -28.52 -2.88 -17.94
N LYS A 609 -28.17 -3.38 -16.73
CA LYS A 609 -28.50 -4.74 -16.27
C LYS A 609 -30.01 -5.00 -16.13
N GLY A 610 -30.81 -3.96 -15.94
CA GLY A 610 -32.24 -4.07 -15.67
C GLY A 610 -32.57 -4.35 -14.21
N ASP A 611 -31.68 -3.99 -13.28
CA ASP A 611 -31.96 -4.06 -11.85
C ASP A 611 -32.80 -2.85 -11.40
N ILE A 612 -32.54 -1.68 -11.97
CA ILE A 612 -33.30 -0.43 -11.76
C ILE A 612 -33.65 0.20 -13.12
N SER A 613 -34.49 1.23 -13.14
CA SER A 613 -34.85 2.07 -14.30
C SER A 613 -34.30 3.48 -14.12
N ILE A 614 -34.32 4.34 -15.14
CA ILE A 614 -34.02 5.78 -14.97
C ILE A 614 -35.06 6.41 -14.05
N VAL A 615 -36.35 6.14 -14.29
CA VAL A 615 -37.46 6.68 -13.50
C VAL A 615 -38.24 5.54 -12.84
N GLY A 616 -38.43 5.64 -11.54
CA GLY A 616 -39.13 4.64 -10.74
C GLY A 616 -39.12 5.00 -9.26
N PRO A 617 -39.80 4.22 -8.41
CA PRO A 617 -39.71 4.40 -6.97
C PRO A 617 -38.30 4.16 -6.45
N ARG A 618 -37.90 4.82 -5.36
CA ARG A 618 -36.55 4.62 -4.83
C ARG A 618 -36.31 3.16 -4.41
N PRO A 619 -35.15 2.54 -4.73
CA PRO A 619 -34.79 1.24 -4.17
C PRO A 619 -34.64 1.30 -2.65
N ILE A 620 -35.43 0.50 -1.93
CA ILE A 620 -35.46 0.48 -0.46
C ILE A 620 -34.69 -0.70 0.14
N VAL A 621 -34.27 -0.59 1.40
CA VAL A 621 -33.75 -1.75 2.15
C VAL A 621 -34.87 -2.61 2.71
N GLU A 622 -34.54 -3.85 3.06
CA GLU A 622 -35.46 -4.79 3.70
C GLU A 622 -36.14 -4.20 4.94
N LYS A 623 -35.40 -3.48 5.81
CA LYS A 623 -35.97 -2.79 6.98
C LYS A 623 -36.94 -1.66 6.64
N GLU A 624 -36.77 -1.00 5.49
CA GLU A 624 -37.66 0.07 5.03
C GLU A 624 -38.97 -0.50 4.49
N ILE A 625 -39.03 -1.79 4.10
CA ILE A 625 -40.25 -2.42 3.60
C ILE A 625 -41.33 -2.47 4.67
N GLU A 626 -40.95 -2.72 5.92
CA GLU A 626 -41.90 -2.80 7.05
C GLU A 626 -42.74 -1.53 7.19
N ILE A 627 -42.19 -0.37 6.81
CA ILE A 627 -42.86 0.94 6.83
C ILE A 627 -44.01 1.01 5.81
N TYR A 628 -43.89 0.32 4.67
CA TYR A 628 -44.91 0.32 3.61
C TYR A 628 -46.07 -0.64 3.91
N GLY A 629 -45.88 -1.62 4.81
CA GLY A 629 -46.94 -2.52 5.26
C GLY A 629 -47.75 -3.11 4.10
N LYS A 630 -49.03 -2.72 4.00
CA LYS A 630 -49.98 -3.20 2.98
C LYS A 630 -49.63 -2.78 1.55
N ASP A 631 -48.92 -1.67 1.37
CA ASP A 631 -48.54 -1.14 0.05
C ASP A 631 -47.26 -1.79 -0.51
N THR A 632 -46.64 -2.70 0.24
CA THR A 632 -45.41 -3.40 -0.17
C THR A 632 -45.56 -4.09 -1.53
N ALA A 633 -46.64 -4.86 -1.72
CA ALA A 633 -46.88 -5.57 -2.99
C ALA A 633 -47.03 -4.61 -4.17
N LYS A 634 -47.60 -3.43 -3.92
CA LYS A 634 -47.78 -2.36 -4.90
C LYS A 634 -46.46 -1.70 -5.25
N LEU A 635 -45.66 -1.32 -4.26
CA LEU A 635 -44.33 -0.74 -4.46
C LEU A 635 -43.42 -1.68 -5.27
N LEU A 636 -43.37 -2.96 -4.89
CA LEU A 636 -42.52 -3.96 -5.52
C LEU A 636 -43.05 -4.42 -6.89
N SER A 637 -44.24 -3.99 -7.31
CA SER A 637 -44.81 -4.35 -8.62
C SER A 637 -44.15 -3.66 -9.81
N VAL A 638 -43.39 -2.58 -9.56
CA VAL A 638 -42.69 -1.79 -10.57
C VAL A 638 -41.18 -1.84 -10.36
N GLN A 639 -40.44 -1.47 -11.40
CA GLN A 639 -38.98 -1.41 -11.31
C GLN A 639 -38.57 -0.14 -10.56
N PRO A 640 -37.70 -0.24 -9.55
CA PRO A 640 -37.25 0.95 -8.85
C PRO A 640 -36.39 1.84 -9.77
N GLY A 641 -36.27 3.12 -9.44
CA GLY A 641 -35.63 4.15 -10.26
C GLY A 641 -34.34 4.73 -9.68
N LEU A 642 -33.48 5.23 -10.56
CA LEU A 642 -32.39 6.15 -10.19
C LEU A 642 -32.98 7.46 -9.64
N THR A 643 -33.98 8.00 -10.35
CA THR A 643 -34.82 9.09 -9.88
C THR A 643 -36.29 8.67 -9.83
N GLY A 644 -37.11 9.43 -9.12
CA GLY A 644 -38.52 9.15 -8.88
C GLY A 644 -39.30 10.41 -8.58
N TYR A 645 -40.62 10.29 -8.51
CA TYR A 645 -41.52 11.43 -8.31
C TYR A 645 -41.19 12.19 -7.00
N TRP A 646 -41.01 11.47 -5.89
CA TRP A 646 -40.57 12.06 -4.62
C TRP A 646 -39.19 12.74 -4.73
N GLN A 647 -38.20 12.07 -5.36
CA GLN A 647 -36.84 12.61 -5.52
C GLN A 647 -36.77 13.87 -6.39
N ALA A 648 -37.70 14.05 -7.32
CA ALA A 648 -37.74 15.21 -8.20
C ALA A 648 -38.52 16.39 -7.62
N TYR A 649 -39.57 16.14 -6.82
CA TYR A 649 -40.49 17.18 -6.35
C TYR A 649 -40.32 17.57 -4.87
N ALA A 650 -39.97 16.63 -3.98
CA ALA A 650 -39.93 16.89 -2.54
C ALA A 650 -38.54 16.70 -1.89
N ARG A 651 -37.73 15.74 -2.35
CA ARG A 651 -36.40 15.41 -1.77
C ARG A 651 -36.44 15.32 -0.23
N ASN A 652 -35.71 16.19 0.48
CA ASN A 652 -35.59 16.15 1.94
C ASN A 652 -36.80 16.76 2.67
N ASN A 653 -37.73 17.42 1.96
CA ASN A 653 -38.88 18.06 2.61
C ASN A 653 -40.02 17.08 2.95
N ALA A 654 -39.99 15.87 2.40
CA ALA A 654 -40.97 14.80 2.70
C ALA A 654 -40.26 13.64 3.39
N THR A 655 -40.57 13.43 4.67
CA THR A 655 -39.97 12.41 5.56
C THR A 655 -40.85 11.17 5.70
N TYR A 656 -40.29 10.07 6.22
CA TYR A 656 -41.09 8.88 6.52
C TYR A 656 -42.11 9.10 7.64
N GLU A 657 -41.76 9.91 8.66
CA GLU A 657 -42.66 10.28 9.77
C GLU A 657 -43.93 11.00 9.28
N SER A 658 -43.80 11.88 8.28
CA SER A 658 -44.94 12.62 7.72
C SER A 658 -45.89 11.76 6.87
N GLY A 659 -45.45 10.59 6.41
CA GLY A 659 -46.19 9.76 5.45
C GLY A 659 -46.22 10.31 4.01
N GLU A 660 -45.73 11.54 3.76
CA GLU A 660 -45.81 12.19 2.44
C GLU A 660 -44.94 11.48 1.40
N ARG A 661 -43.76 11.00 1.83
CA ARG A 661 -42.86 10.25 0.96
C ARG A 661 -43.54 9.00 0.39
N GLN A 662 -44.19 8.21 1.25
CA GLN A 662 -44.88 6.99 0.87
C GLN A 662 -46.00 7.30 -0.14
N LYS A 663 -46.79 8.36 0.10
CA LYS A 663 -47.85 8.81 -0.81
C LYS A 663 -47.30 9.19 -2.19
N MET A 664 -46.19 9.93 -2.25
CA MET A 664 -45.57 10.34 -3.52
C MET A 664 -45.01 9.16 -4.31
N GLU A 665 -44.40 8.19 -3.62
CA GLU A 665 -43.93 6.96 -4.25
C GLU A 665 -45.12 6.16 -4.81
N MET A 666 -46.22 6.02 -4.05
CA MET A 666 -47.44 5.33 -4.50
C MET A 666 -48.12 6.03 -5.68
N TYR A 667 -48.15 7.36 -5.67
CA TYR A 667 -48.70 8.15 -6.78
C TYR A 667 -48.01 7.82 -8.10
N TYR A 668 -46.68 7.69 -8.10
CA TYR A 668 -45.94 7.29 -9.31
C TYR A 668 -46.33 5.88 -9.78
N VAL A 669 -46.40 4.92 -8.85
CA VAL A 669 -46.76 3.53 -9.18
C VAL A 669 -48.13 3.44 -9.87
N GLU A 670 -49.08 4.26 -9.44
CA GLU A 670 -50.42 4.34 -10.00
C GLU A 670 -50.49 5.06 -11.35
N HIS A 671 -49.72 6.14 -11.52
CA HIS A 671 -49.85 7.07 -12.66
C HIS A 671 -48.70 7.00 -13.67
N GLN A 672 -47.89 5.95 -13.60
CA GLN A 672 -46.71 5.77 -14.46
C GLN A 672 -47.07 5.86 -15.97
N SER A 673 -46.41 6.78 -16.65
CA SER A 673 -46.60 7.04 -18.09
C SER A 673 -45.34 7.69 -18.66
N LEU A 674 -45.14 7.62 -19.99
CA LEU A 674 -44.00 8.26 -20.66
C LEU A 674 -43.92 9.76 -20.36
N TRP A 675 -45.07 10.44 -20.31
CA TRP A 675 -45.12 11.88 -20.05
C TRP A 675 -44.72 12.22 -18.61
N LEU A 676 -45.17 11.42 -17.63
CA LEU A 676 -44.77 11.59 -16.24
C LEU A 676 -43.27 11.32 -16.07
N ASP A 677 -42.73 10.29 -16.73
CA ASP A 677 -41.30 9.98 -16.71
C ASP A 677 -40.45 11.14 -17.26
N ILE A 678 -40.83 11.71 -18.41
CA ILE A 678 -40.16 12.86 -19.01
C ILE A 678 -40.19 14.06 -18.06
N LYS A 679 -41.35 14.36 -17.44
CA LYS A 679 -41.47 15.43 -16.44
C LYS A 679 -40.53 15.22 -15.27
N ILE A 680 -40.44 14.00 -14.75
CA ILE A 680 -39.56 13.66 -13.62
C ILE A 680 -38.09 13.84 -14.02
N ILE A 681 -37.67 13.40 -15.22
CA ILE A 681 -36.29 13.55 -15.71
C ILE A 681 -35.91 15.03 -15.78
N PHE A 682 -36.72 15.86 -16.45
CA PHE A 682 -36.44 17.30 -16.57
C PHE A 682 -36.42 18.02 -15.22
N LYS A 683 -37.36 17.69 -14.34
CA LYS A 683 -37.41 18.27 -12.99
C LYS A 683 -36.18 17.87 -12.17
N THR A 684 -35.76 16.60 -12.27
CA THR A 684 -34.53 16.10 -11.63
C THR A 684 -33.31 16.86 -12.13
N PHE A 685 -33.14 17.00 -13.45
CA PHE A 685 -32.01 17.74 -14.04
C PHE A 685 -31.96 19.20 -13.59
N SER A 686 -33.11 19.90 -13.58
CA SER A 686 -33.22 21.27 -13.08
C SER A 686 -32.87 21.38 -11.59
N SER A 687 -33.28 20.40 -10.78
CA SER A 687 -33.00 20.38 -9.33
C SER A 687 -31.52 20.14 -9.00
N VAL A 688 -30.83 19.31 -9.79
CA VAL A 688 -29.39 19.03 -9.65
C VAL A 688 -28.57 20.27 -10.01
N LEU A 689 -28.90 20.96 -11.10
CA LEU A 689 -28.21 22.19 -11.51
C LEU A 689 -28.37 23.34 -10.50
N LYS A 690 -29.52 23.44 -9.83
CA LYS A 690 -29.79 24.47 -8.82
C LYS A 690 -29.18 24.18 -7.45
N GLY A 691 -28.61 22.99 -7.23
CA GLY A 691 -28.10 22.56 -5.92
C GLY A 691 -29.16 22.45 -4.81
N SER A 692 -30.44 22.59 -5.15
CA SER A 692 -31.56 22.59 -4.21
C SER A 692 -31.76 21.21 -3.59
N GLY A 693 -31.49 21.09 -2.28
CA GLY A 693 -31.62 19.85 -1.51
C GLY A 693 -30.39 18.94 -1.54
N ALA A 694 -29.22 19.43 -1.96
CA ALA A 694 -27.95 18.75 -1.74
C ALA A 694 -27.51 18.95 -0.28
N GLN A 695 -27.16 17.85 0.41
CA GLN A 695 -26.48 17.89 1.71
C GLN A 695 -25.07 18.46 1.54
#